data_AF-A0A2W4JW12-F1
#
_entry.id   AF-A0A2W4JW12-F1
#
_cell.length_a   1.000
_cell.length_b   1.000
_cell.length_c   1.000
_cell.angle_alpha   90.00
_cell.angle_beta   90.00
_cell.angle_gamma   90.00
#
_symmetry.space_group_name_H-M   'P 1'
#
loop_
_entity.id
_entity.type
_entity.pdbx_description
1 polymer ?
#
loop_
_entity_poly.entity_id
_entity_poly.type
_entity_poly.pdbx_seq_one_letter_code
_entity_poly.pdbx_strand_id
1 'polypeptide(L)'
;MDSGADIRPADQPRAASEGTWLQENVWKPMVAGSGVLQVYNTFASENNKAEIPQVHHAQVGTVDWMTQNVSSAAGAILPYVLAGKAMGAGMRGVGAKLGAEGALGRALASYRGALVLGAGAYDFTKAPNLGETRVGNAIGTMTAFTVFEVGNSKLGLNKGLPMMTSSVKEFTKQVAGRSLVGAVGATSGLEASHLYSTGRFADAKDAYNAMATGAFLNTALPVVQHGAGKAIDGFNNATVRGVPVNRYLQNRGWENTPELKDVAKNHLFARVLDVKPDQTVKPGSNRVEMTPQDTPANLAAKLSELKKSYESAKSNESAKVDEVAKLNEVAKPLERVALTEEQAKTLRSAADFAHELTARFPQVDANGNINYYLAGSLATMLLIEGGGKMVPTKGTALPSFEPANAVSIPEAGMNHLSTFIRKIGDLDYLPLKDYAKQEVKLGKGGAGPAFDELTPSARDVFKESRDGSKVMADPVASKGDHTGVAIEVGGKTFYIANPIDALAYKLIHAAESFGSNESKVPTMNKDFSALLNGLESVYPRETLVNAVSDAVNQYNKNSPNGIYLRDYHPGMSPELKSFFNDVIAKDPNASYLSGLKFGQERGFGILRILGRMESDGSKRQLIDFINSNKDAIDLWQPTESLHNRMTVAAEILKNPELLKKIESQVKGEPTQESIAEALKTYTGMIREVGNTMPAGSMERTPVTSYLLDNLMRVSESNLGAELNMMNSLMQKGADPFSIYMIMDSGYFKGQSRSSVLSDLQNAASTLPPEQLGKFLYEYKKAIAETSEYDRANNRWIDITDAERPARAQSVMSEFGLLHQ
;
A
#
# COMPACT_ATOMS: atom_id res chain seq x y z
N MET A 1 24.42 -20.21 -76.40
CA MET A 1 23.58 -19.16 -75.78
C MET A 1 24.19 -18.89 -74.42
N ASP A 2 24.71 -17.68 -74.24
CA ASP A 2 25.69 -17.29 -73.23
C ASP A 2 25.25 -17.51 -71.78
N SER A 3 26.14 -18.13 -71.01
CA SER A 3 26.17 -18.10 -69.55
C SER A 3 27.06 -16.94 -69.09
N GLY A 4 26.48 -15.77 -68.89
CA GLY A 4 27.14 -14.62 -68.26
C GLY A 4 26.98 -14.70 -66.74
N ALA A 5 28.00 -15.20 -66.05
CA ALA A 5 28.12 -15.09 -64.60
C ALA A 5 28.60 -13.67 -64.23
N ASP A 6 27.70 -12.89 -63.63
CA ASP A 6 27.97 -11.56 -63.10
C ASP A 6 28.60 -11.70 -61.70
N ILE A 7 29.93 -11.75 -61.65
CA ILE A 7 30.72 -11.72 -60.41
C ILE A 7 30.74 -10.25 -59.94
N ARG A 8 29.89 -9.92 -58.96
CA ARG A 8 30.00 -8.63 -58.25
C ARG A 8 31.25 -8.64 -57.37
N PRO A 9 32.08 -7.58 -57.39
CA PRO A 9 33.28 -7.50 -56.56
C PRO A 9 32.92 -7.40 -55.07
N ALA A 10 33.68 -8.14 -54.27
CA ALA A 10 33.68 -8.07 -52.82
C ALA A 10 33.98 -6.64 -52.33
N ASP A 11 33.16 -6.21 -51.38
CA ASP A 11 33.37 -5.16 -50.39
C ASP A 11 34.47 -4.12 -50.69
N GLN A 12 34.03 -2.98 -51.21
CA GLN A 12 34.80 -1.74 -51.07
C GLN A 12 35.08 -1.49 -49.58
N PRO A 13 36.33 -1.20 -49.17
CA PRO A 13 36.61 -0.77 -47.81
C PRO A 13 35.83 0.52 -47.54
N ARG A 14 34.89 0.46 -46.60
CA ARG A 14 34.20 1.65 -46.10
C ARG A 14 35.28 2.63 -45.63
N ALA A 15 35.20 3.85 -46.16
CA ALA A 15 36.02 4.97 -45.70
C ALA A 15 36.02 5.02 -44.18
N ALA A 16 37.22 5.01 -43.59
CA ALA A 16 37.43 5.12 -42.16
C ALA A 16 36.75 6.40 -41.66
N SER A 17 35.58 6.25 -41.03
CA SER A 17 35.04 7.29 -40.17
C SER A 17 36.06 7.50 -39.05
N GLU A 18 36.52 8.74 -38.88
CA GLU A 18 37.64 9.19 -38.02
C GLU A 18 37.40 9.02 -36.51
N GLY A 19 36.85 7.89 -36.06
CA GLY A 19 36.80 7.49 -34.67
C GLY A 19 37.96 6.55 -34.35
N THR A 20 38.74 6.85 -33.30
CA THR A 20 39.70 5.86 -32.79
C THR A 20 38.96 4.61 -32.32
N TRP A 21 39.57 3.42 -32.36
CA TRP A 21 38.94 2.19 -31.87
C TRP A 21 38.39 2.33 -30.44
N LEU A 22 39.08 3.10 -29.58
CA LEU A 22 38.62 3.45 -28.23
C LEU A 22 37.36 4.32 -28.24
N GLN A 23 37.23 5.23 -29.19
CA GLN A 23 36.04 6.07 -29.31
C GLN A 23 34.81 5.25 -29.69
N GLU A 24 34.95 4.34 -30.66
CA GLU A 24 33.85 3.51 -31.15
C GLU A 24 33.48 2.36 -30.21
N ASN A 25 34.48 1.76 -29.54
CA ASN A 25 34.27 0.56 -28.72
C ASN A 25 34.24 0.80 -27.21
N VAL A 26 34.69 1.98 -26.75
CA VAL A 26 34.72 2.32 -25.31
C VAL A 26 33.91 3.58 -25.03
N TRP A 27 34.29 4.74 -25.58
CA TRP A 27 33.69 6.02 -25.21
C TRP A 27 32.22 6.16 -25.62
N LYS A 28 31.90 5.96 -26.91
CA LYS A 28 30.52 6.07 -27.40
C LYS A 28 29.58 5.08 -26.71
N PRO A 29 29.92 3.77 -26.57
CA PRO A 29 29.11 2.83 -25.80
C PRO A 29 28.92 3.28 -24.35
N MET A 30 29.98 3.76 -23.68
CA MET A 30 29.89 4.21 -22.29
C MET A 30 28.99 5.43 -22.12
N VAL A 31 29.11 6.45 -22.99
CA VAL A 31 28.27 7.65 -22.93
C VAL A 31 26.81 7.29 -23.23
N ALA A 32 26.56 6.53 -24.29
CA ALA A 32 25.22 6.08 -24.66
C ALA A 32 24.58 5.19 -23.57
N GLY A 33 25.34 4.21 -23.07
CA GLY A 33 24.90 3.29 -22.02
C GLY A 33 24.66 3.96 -20.67
N SER A 34 25.33 5.08 -20.38
CA SER A 34 25.14 5.81 -19.12
C SER A 34 23.73 6.33 -18.92
N GLY A 35 23.02 6.70 -20.00
CA GLY A 35 21.74 7.39 -19.90
C GLY A 35 21.85 8.80 -19.30
N VAL A 36 23.05 9.32 -19.02
CA VAL A 36 23.24 10.68 -18.48
C VAL A 36 22.72 11.73 -19.45
N LEU A 37 22.96 11.53 -20.75
CA LEU A 37 22.39 12.39 -21.80
C LEU A 37 20.87 12.25 -21.90
N GLN A 38 20.29 11.09 -21.58
CA GLN A 38 18.83 10.92 -21.52
C GLN A 38 18.24 11.69 -20.33
N VAL A 39 18.90 11.67 -19.16
CA VAL A 39 18.51 12.49 -18.01
C VAL A 39 18.63 13.98 -18.35
N TYR A 40 19.73 14.42 -18.96
CA TYR A 40 19.87 15.80 -19.42
C TYR A 40 18.75 16.18 -20.41
N ASN A 41 18.51 15.35 -21.44
CA ASN A 41 17.48 15.58 -22.44
C ASN A 41 16.05 15.55 -21.89
N THR A 42 15.86 14.94 -20.72
CA THR A 42 14.57 14.96 -20.00
C THR A 42 14.24 16.35 -19.46
N PHE A 43 15.26 17.12 -19.07
CA PHE A 43 15.09 18.46 -18.49
C PHE A 43 15.49 19.58 -19.46
N ALA A 44 16.16 19.27 -20.56
CA ALA A 44 16.49 20.22 -21.60
C ALA A 44 15.25 20.57 -22.46
N SER A 45 15.10 21.84 -22.81
CA SER A 45 14.14 22.28 -23.82
C SER A 45 14.43 21.61 -25.18
N GLU A 46 13.42 21.49 -26.05
CA GLU A 46 13.55 20.79 -27.35
C GLU A 46 14.77 21.23 -28.17
N ASN A 47 15.07 22.54 -28.18
CA ASN A 47 16.20 23.12 -28.92
C ASN A 47 17.58 22.88 -28.27
N ASN A 48 17.63 22.32 -27.06
CA ASN A 48 18.85 22.12 -26.26
C ASN A 48 19.11 20.64 -25.95
N LYS A 49 18.38 19.70 -26.57
CA LYS A 49 18.65 18.27 -26.38
C LYS A 49 20.03 17.93 -26.97
N ALA A 50 20.86 17.27 -26.17
CA ALA A 50 22.14 16.74 -26.60
C ALA A 50 21.94 15.50 -27.49
N GLU A 51 22.72 15.40 -28.56
CA GLU A 51 22.72 14.21 -29.41
C GLU A 51 23.30 13.00 -28.64
N ILE A 52 22.55 11.91 -28.59
CA ILE A 52 23.04 10.66 -28.00
C ILE A 52 23.93 9.99 -29.06
N PRO A 53 25.21 9.72 -28.77
CA PRO A 53 26.11 9.12 -29.75
C PRO A 53 25.55 7.80 -30.27
N GLN A 54 25.42 7.66 -31.59
CA GLN A 54 25.08 6.36 -32.18
C GLN A 54 26.26 5.39 -32.01
N VAL A 55 25.96 4.22 -31.46
CA VAL A 55 26.93 3.15 -31.24
C VAL A 55 26.79 2.14 -32.38
N HIS A 56 27.87 1.90 -33.10
CA HIS A 56 27.91 0.78 -34.05
C HIS A 56 27.88 -0.54 -33.28
N HIS A 57 26.92 -1.42 -33.56
CA HIS A 57 26.81 -2.71 -32.90
C HIS A 57 27.82 -3.72 -33.50
N ALA A 58 28.86 -4.04 -32.74
CA ALA A 58 29.81 -5.08 -33.13
C ALA A 58 29.15 -6.48 -33.16
N GLN A 59 29.63 -7.36 -34.04
CA GLN A 59 29.10 -8.71 -34.21
C GLN A 59 29.23 -9.52 -32.91
N VAL A 60 28.15 -10.20 -32.52
CA VAL A 60 28.08 -11.03 -31.30
C VAL A 60 29.25 -12.02 -31.26
N GLY A 61 29.92 -12.10 -30.11
CA GLY A 61 31.06 -13.00 -29.89
C GLY A 61 32.43 -12.43 -30.27
N THR A 62 32.50 -11.21 -30.81
CA THR A 62 33.77 -10.52 -31.09
C THR A 62 34.32 -9.80 -29.85
N VAL A 63 35.63 -9.49 -29.86
CA VAL A 63 36.28 -8.67 -28.80
C VAL A 63 35.67 -7.27 -28.74
N ASP A 64 35.32 -6.71 -29.90
CA ASP A 64 34.66 -5.41 -30.00
C ASP A 64 33.28 -5.46 -29.35
N TRP A 65 32.49 -6.50 -29.62
CA TRP A 65 31.20 -6.71 -28.97
C TRP A 65 31.33 -6.84 -27.44
N MET A 66 32.32 -7.60 -26.96
CA MET A 66 32.57 -7.70 -25.52
C MET A 66 32.99 -6.34 -24.92
N THR A 67 33.87 -5.60 -25.60
CA THR A 67 34.36 -4.29 -25.16
C THR A 67 33.24 -3.25 -25.12
N GLN A 68 32.40 -3.21 -26.15
CA GLN A 68 31.23 -2.33 -26.22
C GLN A 68 30.23 -2.63 -25.11
N ASN A 69 29.94 -3.91 -24.83
CA ASN A 69 29.05 -4.29 -23.73
C ASN A 69 29.62 -3.93 -22.36
N VAL A 70 30.92 -4.18 -22.13
CA VAL A 70 31.59 -3.79 -20.88
C VAL A 70 31.57 -2.28 -20.71
N SER A 71 31.86 -1.52 -21.75
CA SER A 71 31.92 -0.07 -21.70
C SER A 71 30.54 0.56 -21.54
N SER A 72 29.54 0.07 -22.28
CA SER A 72 28.14 0.46 -22.16
C SER A 72 27.61 0.20 -20.76
N ALA A 73 27.90 -0.98 -20.20
CA ALA A 73 27.52 -1.31 -18.84
C ALA A 73 28.28 -0.48 -17.79
N ALA A 74 29.57 -0.23 -17.98
CA ALA A 74 30.33 0.66 -17.09
C ALA A 74 29.72 2.08 -17.08
N GLY A 75 29.33 2.55 -18.26
CA GLY A 75 28.55 3.77 -18.45
C GLY A 75 27.25 3.72 -17.67
N ALA A 76 26.43 2.68 -17.89
CA ALA A 76 25.13 2.49 -17.26
C ALA A 76 25.24 2.44 -15.73
N ILE A 77 26.25 1.76 -15.19
CA ILE A 77 26.48 1.56 -13.76
C ILE A 77 26.85 2.86 -13.05
N LEU A 78 27.64 3.73 -13.69
CA LEU A 78 28.24 4.89 -13.03
C LEU A 78 27.18 5.82 -12.39
N PRO A 79 26.08 6.20 -13.07
CA PRO A 79 25.01 6.98 -12.46
C PRO A 79 24.31 6.28 -11.29
N TYR A 80 24.08 4.96 -11.34
CA TYR A 80 23.51 4.21 -10.21
C TYR A 80 24.42 4.28 -8.98
N VAL A 81 25.74 4.17 -9.17
CA VAL A 81 26.73 4.29 -8.10
C VAL A 81 26.75 5.72 -7.52
N LEU A 82 26.67 6.74 -8.39
CA LEU A 82 26.62 8.14 -7.97
C LEU A 82 25.32 8.45 -7.20
N ALA A 83 24.17 8.02 -7.72
CA ALA A 83 22.87 8.17 -7.09
C ALA A 83 22.80 7.45 -5.75
N GLY A 84 23.28 6.21 -5.67
CA GLY A 84 23.36 5.46 -4.42
C GLY A 84 24.29 6.10 -3.39
N LYS A 85 25.40 6.71 -3.83
CA LYS A 85 26.29 7.49 -2.93
C LYS A 85 25.65 8.79 -2.47
N ALA A 86 24.94 9.50 -3.34
CA ALA A 86 24.21 10.73 -3.01
C ALA A 86 23.09 10.44 -2.00
N MET A 87 22.26 9.42 -2.27
CA MET A 87 21.23 8.94 -1.35
C MET A 87 21.84 8.48 -0.03
N GLY A 88 22.95 7.72 -0.06
CA GLY A 88 23.65 7.31 1.15
C GLY A 88 24.22 8.50 1.94
N ALA A 89 24.66 9.57 1.28
CA ALA A 89 25.10 10.79 1.96
C ALA A 89 23.92 11.54 2.59
N GLY A 90 22.79 11.63 1.89
CA GLY A 90 21.53 12.20 2.41
C GLY A 90 21.01 11.42 3.61
N MET A 91 20.87 10.09 3.51
CA MET A 91 20.44 9.20 4.58
C MET A 91 21.36 9.26 5.80
N ARG A 92 22.69 9.36 5.60
CA ARG A 92 23.65 9.56 6.70
C ARG A 92 23.55 10.96 7.32
N GLY A 93 23.30 12.00 6.51
CA GLY A 93 23.07 13.36 7.01
C GLY A 93 21.81 13.46 7.88
N VAL A 94 20.74 12.79 7.46
CA VAL A 94 19.50 12.66 8.23
C VAL A 94 19.73 11.81 9.48
N GLY A 95 20.36 10.65 9.37
CA GLY A 95 20.65 9.76 10.51
C GLY A 95 21.55 10.41 11.57
N ALA A 96 22.55 11.19 11.16
CA ALA A 96 23.40 11.94 12.09
C ALA A 96 22.62 13.06 12.81
N LYS A 97 21.73 13.77 12.11
CA LYS A 97 20.86 14.80 12.71
C LYS A 97 19.81 14.22 13.66
N LEU A 98 19.35 13.00 13.41
CA LEU A 98 18.37 12.30 14.25
C LEU A 98 19.01 11.55 15.43
N GLY A 99 20.34 11.58 15.58
CA GLY A 99 21.02 10.78 16.60
C GLY A 99 20.73 9.28 16.47
N ALA A 100 20.51 8.79 15.24
CA ALA A 100 20.03 7.44 15.00
C ALA A 100 21.10 6.41 15.38
N GLU A 101 20.91 5.74 16.51
CA GLU A 101 21.74 4.63 16.98
C GLU A 101 21.06 3.27 16.70
N GLY A 102 21.77 2.18 16.99
CA GLY A 102 21.20 0.82 16.89
C GLY A 102 20.78 0.39 15.48
N ALA A 103 19.63 -0.28 15.37
CA ALA A 103 19.15 -0.85 14.11
C ALA A 103 18.77 0.21 13.06
N LEU A 104 18.22 1.34 13.50
CA LEU A 104 17.87 2.48 12.64
C LEU A 104 19.13 3.17 12.10
N GLY A 105 20.13 3.39 12.94
CA GLY A 105 21.45 3.87 12.51
C GLY A 105 22.11 2.92 11.49
N ARG A 106 22.00 1.60 11.71
CA ARG A 106 22.51 0.58 10.76
C ARG A 106 21.75 0.58 9.43
N ALA A 107 20.45 0.79 9.44
CA ALA A 107 19.63 0.89 8.23
C ALA A 107 19.96 2.16 7.44
N LEU A 108 20.03 3.32 8.11
CA LEU A 108 20.37 4.62 7.50
C LEU A 108 21.83 4.69 7.02
N ALA A 109 22.73 3.91 7.65
CA ALA A 109 24.11 3.76 7.21
C ALA A 109 24.29 2.64 6.17
N SER A 110 23.23 1.88 5.83
CA SER A 110 23.33 0.74 4.91
C SER A 110 23.67 1.20 3.50
N TYR A 111 24.91 0.91 3.09
CA TYR A 111 25.36 1.17 1.72
C TYR A 111 24.51 0.45 0.67
N ARG A 112 24.01 -0.76 1.02
CA ARG A 112 23.17 -1.59 0.15
C ARG A 112 21.78 -1.00 -0.03
N GLY A 113 21.15 -0.57 1.07
CA GLY A 113 19.85 0.11 1.00
C GLY A 113 19.93 1.43 0.21
N ALA A 114 20.99 2.19 0.43
CA ALA A 114 21.24 3.42 -0.32
C ALA A 114 21.45 3.17 -1.82
N LEU A 115 22.11 2.08 -2.22
CA LEU A 115 22.26 1.68 -3.62
C LEU A 115 20.92 1.32 -4.28
N VAL A 116 20.08 0.52 -3.60
CA VAL A 116 18.74 0.16 -4.09
C VAL A 116 17.88 1.40 -4.28
N LEU A 117 17.79 2.26 -3.26
CA LEU A 117 17.01 3.49 -3.31
C LEU A 117 17.56 4.49 -4.33
N GLY A 118 18.88 4.64 -4.40
CA GLY A 118 19.53 5.48 -5.40
C GLY A 118 19.27 4.99 -6.82
N ALA A 119 19.18 3.68 -7.01
CA ALA A 119 18.88 3.12 -8.32
C ALA A 119 17.44 3.39 -8.76
N GLY A 120 16.48 3.24 -7.85
CA GLY A 120 15.09 3.65 -8.09
C GLY A 120 14.97 5.14 -8.39
N ALA A 121 15.61 5.99 -7.60
CA ALA A 121 15.60 7.44 -7.80
C ALA A 121 16.21 7.85 -9.16
N TYR A 122 17.29 7.19 -9.58
CA TYR A 122 17.90 7.47 -10.89
C TYR A 122 16.94 7.13 -12.03
N ASP A 123 16.33 5.95 -12.02
CA ASP A 123 15.43 5.52 -13.11
C ASP A 123 14.08 6.25 -13.11
N PHE A 124 13.65 6.79 -11.97
CA PHE A 124 12.54 7.73 -11.92
C PHE A 124 12.82 9.03 -12.72
N THR A 125 14.07 9.49 -12.71
CA THR A 125 14.46 10.75 -13.38
C THR A 125 14.66 10.60 -14.88
N LYS A 126 14.94 9.38 -15.38
CA LYS A 126 15.04 9.11 -16.82
C LYS A 126 13.71 9.29 -17.53
N ALA A 127 13.76 9.65 -18.81
CA ALA A 127 12.63 9.53 -19.70
C ALA A 127 12.24 8.04 -19.81
N PRO A 128 10.96 7.67 -19.62
CA PRO A 128 10.52 6.30 -19.78
C PRO A 128 10.57 5.88 -21.26
N ASN A 129 10.83 4.59 -21.54
CA ASN A 129 10.66 4.06 -22.88
C ASN A 129 9.16 3.98 -23.26
N LEU A 130 8.87 3.72 -24.53
CA LEU A 130 7.49 3.55 -24.99
C LEU A 130 6.82 2.37 -24.25
N GLY A 131 5.74 2.65 -23.52
CA GLY A 131 5.04 1.66 -22.70
C GLY A 131 5.50 1.59 -21.24
N GLU A 132 6.51 2.35 -20.84
CA GLU A 132 6.96 2.43 -19.44
C GLU A 132 6.45 3.71 -18.75
N THR A 133 6.44 3.69 -17.42
CA THR A 133 6.23 4.88 -16.59
C THR A 133 7.47 5.11 -15.72
N ARG A 134 7.71 6.36 -15.30
CA ARG A 134 8.81 6.70 -14.38
C ARG A 134 8.73 5.92 -13.07
N VAL A 135 7.52 5.74 -12.54
CA VAL A 135 7.27 4.98 -11.30
C VAL A 135 7.52 3.49 -11.53
N GLY A 136 7.01 2.93 -12.62
CA GLY A 136 7.26 1.54 -13.00
C GLY A 136 8.77 1.26 -13.13
N ASN A 137 9.51 2.13 -13.82
CA ASN A 137 10.97 1.99 -13.96
C ASN A 137 11.70 2.09 -12.63
N ALA A 138 11.30 3.02 -11.75
CA ALA A 138 11.86 3.12 -10.40
C ALA A 138 11.65 1.85 -9.58
N ILE A 139 10.41 1.32 -9.58
CA ILE A 139 10.04 0.10 -8.84
C ILE A 139 10.76 -1.12 -9.43
N GLY A 140 10.79 -1.25 -10.75
CA GLY A 140 11.48 -2.32 -11.46
C GLY A 140 12.95 -2.36 -11.11
N THR A 141 13.61 -1.21 -11.13
CA THR A 141 15.04 -1.11 -10.78
C THR A 141 15.30 -1.38 -9.30
N MET A 142 14.47 -0.87 -8.38
CA MET A 142 14.59 -1.22 -6.97
C MET A 142 14.43 -2.72 -6.73
N THR A 143 13.50 -3.34 -7.45
CA THR A 143 13.26 -4.79 -7.40
C THR A 143 14.49 -5.56 -7.87
N ALA A 144 15.04 -5.18 -9.03
CA ALA A 144 16.24 -5.81 -9.59
C ALA A 144 17.44 -5.72 -8.64
N PHE A 145 17.73 -4.52 -8.11
CA PHE A 145 18.84 -4.32 -7.18
C PHE A 145 18.62 -5.02 -5.84
N THR A 146 17.37 -5.15 -5.38
CA THR A 146 17.05 -5.94 -4.18
C THR A 146 17.35 -7.41 -4.39
N VAL A 147 16.96 -7.97 -5.55
CA VAL A 147 17.28 -9.35 -5.91
C VAL A 147 18.80 -9.55 -6.03
N PHE A 148 19.53 -8.58 -6.59
CA PHE A 148 20.99 -8.63 -6.65
C PHE A 148 21.61 -8.74 -5.25
N GLU A 149 21.19 -7.88 -4.33
CA GLU A 149 21.71 -7.84 -2.97
C GLU A 149 21.37 -9.12 -2.19
N VAL A 150 20.11 -9.56 -2.21
CA VAL A 150 19.66 -10.76 -1.50
C VAL A 150 20.27 -12.03 -2.10
N GLY A 151 20.27 -12.14 -3.42
CA GLY A 151 20.82 -13.30 -4.14
C GLY A 151 22.32 -13.44 -3.94
N ASN A 152 23.08 -12.35 -4.10
CA ASN A 152 24.53 -12.37 -3.85
C ASN A 152 24.85 -12.69 -2.39
N SER A 153 24.03 -12.22 -1.45
CA SER A 153 24.22 -12.51 -0.03
C SER A 153 23.97 -13.97 0.33
N LYS A 154 22.86 -14.54 -0.15
CA LYS A 154 22.52 -15.95 0.12
C LYS A 154 23.52 -16.91 -0.49
N LEU A 155 24.07 -16.59 -1.66
CA LEU A 155 25.06 -17.42 -2.35
C LEU A 155 26.51 -17.17 -1.88
N GLY A 156 26.72 -16.32 -0.86
CA GLY A 156 28.05 -16.00 -0.36
C GLY A 156 28.93 -15.23 -1.36
N LEU A 157 28.33 -14.65 -2.39
CA LEU A 157 29.00 -13.93 -3.50
C LEU A 157 29.43 -12.51 -3.11
N ASN A 158 29.06 -12.04 -1.91
CA ASN A 158 29.35 -10.69 -1.40
C ASN A 158 30.83 -10.39 -1.18
N LYS A 159 31.69 -11.41 -1.11
CA LYS A 159 33.15 -11.20 -1.07
C LYS A 159 33.54 -10.65 -2.45
N GLY A 160 34.36 -9.59 -2.47
CA GLY A 160 34.81 -9.01 -3.74
C GLY A 160 35.39 -10.09 -4.66
N LEU A 161 35.25 -9.90 -5.98
CA LEU A 161 35.86 -10.82 -6.95
C LEU A 161 37.34 -10.97 -6.60
N PRO A 162 37.83 -12.19 -6.31
CA PRO A 162 39.22 -12.37 -5.94
C PRO A 162 40.10 -11.92 -7.10
N MET A 163 40.93 -10.89 -6.87
CA MET A 163 41.88 -10.45 -7.89
C MET A 163 42.97 -11.50 -8.06
N MET A 164 42.98 -12.17 -9.22
CA MET A 164 44.03 -13.04 -9.82
C MET A 164 44.76 -14.11 -8.97
N THR A 165 44.58 -14.19 -7.66
CA THR A 165 45.32 -15.09 -6.75
C THR A 165 44.50 -16.26 -6.21
N SER A 166 43.19 -16.28 -6.50
CA SER A 166 42.31 -17.40 -6.16
C SER A 166 42.19 -18.38 -7.32
N SER A 167 41.90 -19.65 -7.01
CA SER A 167 41.75 -20.69 -8.03
C SER A 167 40.71 -20.29 -9.07
N VAL A 168 40.99 -20.57 -10.36
CA VAL A 168 40.09 -20.33 -11.50
C VAL A 168 38.66 -20.83 -11.20
N LYS A 169 38.54 -21.91 -10.43
CA LYS A 169 37.28 -22.50 -9.96
C LYS A 169 36.42 -21.54 -9.14
N GLU A 170 37.00 -20.79 -8.20
CA GLU A 170 36.26 -19.81 -7.38
C GLU A 170 35.86 -18.58 -8.19
N PHE A 171 36.72 -18.13 -9.10
CA PHE A 171 36.38 -17.05 -10.02
C PHE A 171 35.18 -17.43 -10.91
N THR A 172 35.24 -18.59 -11.56
CA THR A 172 34.15 -19.08 -12.42
C THR A 172 32.85 -19.27 -11.64
N LYS A 173 32.91 -19.82 -10.42
CA LYS A 173 31.72 -19.98 -9.55
C LYS A 173 31.11 -18.63 -9.18
N GLN A 174 31.94 -17.63 -8.86
CA GLN A 174 31.44 -16.30 -8.52
C GLN A 174 30.83 -15.59 -9.72
N VAL A 175 31.47 -15.66 -10.89
CA VAL A 175 30.93 -15.10 -12.14
C VAL A 175 29.62 -15.78 -12.52
N ALA A 176 29.55 -17.11 -12.53
CA ALA A 176 28.32 -17.84 -12.86
C ALA A 176 27.18 -17.55 -11.88
N GLY A 177 27.47 -17.55 -10.57
CA GLY A 177 26.48 -17.24 -9.55
C GLY A 177 25.96 -15.80 -9.65
N ARG A 178 26.85 -14.83 -9.91
CA ARG A 178 26.46 -13.43 -10.11
C ARG A 178 25.66 -13.23 -11.39
N SER A 179 26.07 -13.87 -12.49
CA SER A 179 25.30 -13.85 -13.74
C SER A 179 23.89 -14.39 -13.55
N LEU A 180 23.73 -15.50 -12.83
CA LEU A 180 22.40 -16.09 -12.57
C LEU A 180 21.51 -15.14 -11.74
N VAL A 181 22.04 -14.63 -10.62
CA VAL A 181 21.32 -13.66 -9.78
C VAL A 181 20.98 -12.39 -10.56
N GLY A 182 21.91 -11.96 -11.41
CA GLY A 182 21.75 -10.82 -12.30
C GLY A 182 20.61 -11.01 -13.29
N ALA A 183 20.56 -12.16 -13.96
CA ALA A 183 19.50 -12.48 -14.90
C ALA A 183 18.14 -12.48 -14.20
N VAL A 184 18.02 -13.19 -13.09
CA VAL A 184 16.76 -13.27 -12.32
C VAL A 184 16.31 -11.90 -11.83
N GLY A 185 17.24 -11.09 -11.30
CA GLY A 185 16.90 -9.76 -10.78
C GLY A 185 16.44 -8.80 -11.88
N ALA A 186 17.11 -8.77 -13.03
CA ALA A 186 16.71 -7.88 -14.11
C ALA A 186 15.39 -8.30 -14.76
N THR A 187 15.13 -9.59 -14.92
CA THR A 187 13.81 -10.06 -15.38
C THR A 187 12.72 -9.71 -14.37
N SER A 188 12.95 -9.96 -13.09
CA SER A 188 11.98 -9.60 -12.04
C SER A 188 11.71 -8.08 -12.01
N GLY A 189 12.75 -7.28 -12.24
CA GLY A 189 12.63 -5.83 -12.37
C GLY A 189 11.87 -5.38 -13.61
N LEU A 190 12.12 -6.01 -14.76
CA LEU A 190 11.39 -5.74 -16.01
C LEU A 190 9.91 -6.08 -15.85
N GLU A 191 9.60 -7.26 -15.32
CA GLU A 191 8.22 -7.70 -15.10
C GLU A 191 7.49 -6.77 -14.11
N ALA A 192 8.16 -6.36 -13.03
CA ALA A 192 7.62 -5.34 -12.14
C ALA A 192 7.39 -4.03 -12.90
N SER A 193 8.35 -3.53 -13.68
CA SER A 193 8.16 -2.28 -14.43
C SER A 193 6.99 -2.35 -15.42
N HIS A 194 6.88 -3.42 -16.20
CA HIS A 194 5.80 -3.61 -17.18
C HIS A 194 4.44 -3.80 -16.51
N LEU A 195 4.37 -4.57 -15.42
CA LEU A 195 3.15 -4.77 -14.66
C LEU A 195 2.65 -3.44 -14.09
N TYR A 196 3.54 -2.64 -13.49
CA TYR A 196 3.19 -1.33 -12.93
C TYR A 196 2.90 -0.27 -14.00
N SER A 197 3.51 -0.36 -15.18
CA SER A 197 3.35 0.64 -16.25
C SER A 197 2.17 0.36 -17.18
N THR A 198 1.89 -0.91 -17.47
CA THR A 198 0.91 -1.32 -18.51
C THR A 198 -0.15 -2.30 -18.02
N GLY A 199 -0.02 -2.85 -16.81
CA GLY A 199 -0.87 -3.94 -16.33
C GLY A 199 -0.67 -5.26 -17.06
N ARG A 200 0.44 -5.41 -17.80
CA ARG A 200 0.80 -6.62 -18.57
C ARG A 200 2.23 -7.04 -18.25
N PHE A 201 2.52 -8.33 -18.41
CA PHE A 201 3.87 -8.86 -18.35
C PHE A 201 4.68 -8.44 -19.59
N ALA A 202 6.00 -8.43 -19.45
CA ALA A 202 6.91 -8.15 -20.56
C ALA A 202 6.84 -9.25 -21.62
N ASP A 203 7.17 -8.91 -22.87
CA ASP A 203 7.29 -9.94 -23.90
C ASP A 203 8.55 -10.81 -23.66
N ALA A 204 8.55 -12.02 -24.23
CA ALA A 204 9.65 -12.96 -24.02
C ALA A 204 11.01 -12.46 -24.54
N LYS A 205 11.01 -11.55 -25.51
CA LYS A 205 12.23 -11.00 -26.13
C LYS A 205 12.85 -9.96 -25.21
N ASP A 206 12.04 -9.08 -24.62
CA ASP A 206 12.43 -8.09 -23.65
C ASP A 206 12.88 -8.75 -22.34
N ALA A 207 12.18 -9.81 -21.89
CA ALA A 207 12.60 -10.63 -20.77
C ALA A 207 13.99 -11.25 -20.99
N TYR A 208 14.27 -11.77 -22.19
CA TYR A 208 15.59 -12.32 -22.53
C TYR A 208 16.69 -11.24 -22.57
N ASN A 209 16.40 -10.08 -23.14
CA ASN A 209 17.34 -8.95 -23.15
C ASN A 209 17.65 -8.47 -21.73
N ALA A 210 16.62 -8.35 -20.88
CA ALA A 210 16.77 -8.01 -19.47
C ALA A 210 17.60 -9.07 -18.72
N MET A 211 17.39 -10.38 -18.96
CA MET A 211 18.22 -11.43 -18.37
C MET A 211 19.69 -11.24 -18.71
N ALA A 212 20.02 -11.03 -19.99
CA ALA A 212 21.39 -10.86 -20.45
C ALA A 212 22.04 -9.61 -19.84
N THR A 213 21.32 -8.47 -19.85
CA THR A 213 21.78 -7.22 -19.24
C THR A 213 21.98 -7.37 -17.74
N GLY A 214 21.04 -8.00 -17.03
CA GLY A 214 21.13 -8.25 -15.61
C GLY A 214 22.29 -9.13 -15.21
N ALA A 215 22.50 -10.24 -15.94
CA ALA A 215 23.62 -11.14 -15.73
C ALA A 215 24.96 -10.41 -15.87
N PHE A 216 25.05 -9.57 -16.89
CA PHE A 216 26.21 -8.74 -17.13
C PHE A 216 26.41 -7.72 -16.00
N LEU A 217 25.37 -6.94 -15.67
CA LEU A 217 25.42 -5.89 -14.65
C LEU A 217 25.85 -6.46 -13.30
N ASN A 218 25.25 -7.54 -12.82
CA ASN A 218 25.58 -8.08 -11.49
C ASN A 218 27.01 -8.68 -11.41
N THR A 219 27.59 -9.03 -12.56
CA THR A 219 28.98 -9.50 -12.68
C THR A 219 29.97 -8.33 -12.73
N ALA A 220 29.67 -7.29 -13.51
CA ALA A 220 30.54 -6.14 -13.69
C ALA A 220 30.47 -5.13 -12.52
N LEU A 221 29.31 -5.02 -11.88
CA LEU A 221 29.00 -4.01 -10.85
C LEU A 221 30.04 -3.96 -9.72
N PRO A 222 30.52 -5.07 -9.13
CA PRO A 222 31.53 -4.99 -8.07
C PRO A 222 32.86 -4.38 -8.53
N VAL A 223 33.29 -4.68 -9.76
CA VAL A 223 34.56 -4.17 -10.31
C VAL A 223 34.46 -2.66 -10.54
N VAL A 224 33.35 -2.22 -11.16
CA VAL A 224 33.08 -0.81 -11.41
C VAL A 224 32.90 -0.04 -10.10
N GLN A 225 32.16 -0.59 -9.14
CA GLN A 225 31.99 0.01 -7.81
C GLN A 225 33.32 0.15 -7.06
N HIS A 226 34.22 -0.83 -7.16
CA HIS A 226 35.54 -0.77 -6.54
C HIS A 226 36.41 0.30 -7.20
N GLY A 227 36.44 0.37 -8.53
CA GLY A 227 37.17 1.39 -9.28
C GLY A 227 36.67 2.82 -8.99
N ALA A 228 35.36 3.04 -9.10
CA ALA A 228 34.73 4.31 -8.77
C ALA A 228 34.86 4.66 -7.27
N GLY A 229 34.88 3.65 -6.40
CA GLY A 229 35.19 3.78 -4.97
C GLY A 229 36.57 4.40 -4.76
N LYS A 230 37.61 3.79 -5.32
CA LYS A 230 39.00 4.27 -5.22
C LYS A 230 39.18 5.69 -5.76
N ALA A 231 38.61 6.00 -6.93
CA ALA A 231 38.70 7.34 -7.51
C ALA A 231 38.05 8.40 -6.60
N ILE A 232 36.87 8.11 -6.05
CA ILE A 232 36.15 9.02 -5.15
C ILE A 232 36.87 9.14 -3.80
N ASP A 233 37.46 8.07 -3.29
CA ASP A 233 38.21 8.11 -2.05
C ASP A 233 39.49 8.94 -2.22
N GLY A 234 40.17 8.81 -3.37
CA GLY A 234 41.27 9.70 -3.77
C GLY A 234 40.86 11.17 -3.83
N PHE A 235 39.71 11.47 -4.45
CA PHE A 235 39.16 12.83 -4.49
C PHE A 235 38.78 13.34 -3.08
N ASN A 236 38.16 12.51 -2.24
CA ASN A 236 37.79 12.87 -0.88
C ASN A 236 39.02 13.15 0.00
N ASN A 237 40.10 12.40 -0.16
CA ASN A 237 41.36 12.67 0.53
C ASN A 237 42.01 13.95 -0.01
N ALA A 238 42.04 14.14 -1.34
CA ALA A 238 42.58 15.35 -1.96
C ALA A 238 41.81 16.63 -1.56
N THR A 239 40.48 16.53 -1.38
CA THR A 239 39.62 17.64 -0.95
C THR A 239 39.43 17.72 0.56
N VAL A 240 40.23 16.97 1.34
CA VAL A 240 40.21 17.06 2.81
C VAL A 240 38.81 16.76 3.36
N ARG A 241 38.09 15.80 2.76
CA ARG A 241 36.76 15.32 3.18
C ARG A 241 36.83 14.02 3.98
N GLY A 242 37.83 13.19 3.71
CA GLY A 242 38.04 11.89 4.34
C GLY A 242 37.10 10.79 3.82
N VAL A 243 37.54 9.55 3.97
CA VAL A 243 36.87 8.30 3.56
C VAL A 243 36.06 7.74 4.73
N PRO A 244 34.79 7.29 4.56
CA PRO A 244 34.03 6.66 5.64
C PRO A 244 34.79 5.48 6.28
N VAL A 245 34.77 5.36 7.62
CA VAL A 245 35.54 4.34 8.37
C VAL A 245 35.40 2.96 7.77
N ASN A 246 34.19 2.44 7.57
CA ASN A 246 33.98 1.09 7.06
C ASN A 246 34.64 0.84 5.69
N ARG A 247 34.65 1.85 4.82
CA ARG A 247 35.29 1.76 3.50
C ARG A 247 36.81 1.89 3.62
N TYR A 248 37.29 2.74 4.52
CA TYR A 248 38.71 2.84 4.82
C TYR A 248 39.26 1.50 5.33
N LEU A 249 38.54 0.82 6.24
CA LEU A 249 38.90 -0.51 6.72
C LEU A 249 38.96 -1.52 5.59
N GLN A 250 37.93 -1.56 4.74
CA GLN A 250 37.86 -2.47 3.60
C GLN A 250 39.02 -2.25 2.60
N ASN A 251 39.37 -0.98 2.33
CA ASN A 251 40.45 -0.64 1.40
C ASN A 251 41.84 -1.04 1.94
N ARG A 252 42.01 -1.08 3.26
CA ARG A 252 43.26 -1.47 3.94
C ARG A 252 43.31 -2.95 4.32
N GLY A 253 42.23 -3.71 4.12
CA GLY A 253 42.11 -5.10 4.56
C GLY A 253 42.02 -5.25 6.08
N TRP A 254 41.51 -4.23 6.76
CA TRP A 254 41.41 -4.16 8.23
C TRP A 254 40.02 -4.52 8.76
N GLU A 255 39.09 -4.95 7.90
CA GLU A 255 37.69 -5.23 8.32
C GLU A 255 37.55 -6.34 9.38
N ASN A 256 38.54 -7.22 9.49
CA ASN A 256 38.53 -8.37 10.40
C ASN A 256 39.51 -8.20 11.58
N THR A 257 40.13 -7.03 11.73
CA THR A 257 41.10 -6.76 12.79
C THR A 257 40.35 -6.64 14.14
N PRO A 258 40.66 -7.48 15.16
CA PRO A 258 39.91 -7.54 16.42
C PRO A 258 39.73 -6.18 17.11
N GLU A 259 40.77 -5.33 17.07
CA GLU A 259 40.84 -4.01 17.69
C GLU A 259 39.83 -3.01 17.10
N LEU A 260 39.42 -3.23 15.84
CA LEU A 260 38.52 -2.34 15.10
C LEU A 260 37.11 -2.89 14.98
N LYS A 261 36.92 -4.19 15.20
CA LYS A 261 35.65 -4.91 14.98
C LYS A 261 34.48 -4.31 15.75
N ASP A 262 34.72 -3.83 16.96
CA ASP A 262 33.66 -3.25 17.81
C ASP A 262 33.70 -1.72 17.86
N VAL A 263 34.88 -1.12 17.73
CA VAL A 263 35.04 0.34 17.68
C VAL A 263 34.39 0.90 16.41
N ALA A 264 34.67 0.33 15.24
CA ALA A 264 34.14 0.83 13.97
C ALA A 264 32.60 0.76 13.88
N LYS A 265 31.98 -0.25 14.51
CA LYS A 265 30.51 -0.38 14.58
C LYS A 265 29.84 0.76 15.34
N ASN A 266 30.55 1.38 16.28
CA ASN A 266 30.04 2.52 17.07
C ASN A 266 30.35 3.87 16.41
N HIS A 267 31.08 3.87 15.28
CA HIS A 267 31.51 5.07 14.57
C HIS A 267 31.15 5.02 13.08
N LEU A 268 29.93 4.56 12.76
CA LEU A 268 29.43 4.38 11.39
C LEU A 268 29.47 5.66 10.53
N PHE A 269 29.48 6.83 11.18
CA PHE A 269 29.50 8.14 10.53
C PHE A 269 30.88 8.83 10.55
N ALA A 270 31.88 8.25 11.23
CA ALA A 270 33.22 8.82 11.26
C ALA A 270 33.92 8.65 9.90
N ARG A 271 34.81 9.60 9.59
CA ARG A 271 35.60 9.61 8.35
C ARG A 271 37.09 9.61 8.70
N VAL A 272 37.85 8.81 7.97
CA VAL A 272 39.30 8.72 8.07
C VAL A 272 39.92 9.54 6.96
N LEU A 273 40.81 10.46 7.30
CA LEU A 273 41.57 11.24 6.33
C LEU A 273 43.03 10.81 6.38
N ASP A 274 43.56 10.31 5.27
CA ASP A 274 45.00 10.12 5.14
C ASP A 274 45.67 11.50 5.02
N VAL A 275 46.40 11.92 6.05
CA VAL A 275 47.13 13.20 6.08
C VAL A 275 48.59 12.97 5.72
N LYS A 276 49.16 13.91 4.96
CA LYS A 276 50.61 13.98 4.79
C LYS A 276 51.24 14.61 6.05
N PRO A 277 52.52 14.30 6.38
CA PRO A 277 53.17 14.78 7.61
C PRO A 277 53.18 16.32 7.79
N ASP A 278 52.99 17.07 6.71
CA ASP A 278 53.02 18.53 6.61
C ASP A 278 51.63 19.15 6.34
N GLN A 279 50.58 18.34 6.23
CA GLN A 279 49.24 18.82 5.87
C GLN A 279 48.48 19.32 7.09
N THR A 280 48.28 20.64 7.19
CA THR A 280 47.43 21.26 8.22
C THR A 280 45.96 21.11 7.86
N VAL A 281 45.20 20.43 8.71
CA VAL A 281 43.75 20.20 8.53
C VAL A 281 43.00 20.87 9.67
N LYS A 282 41.93 21.60 9.35
CA LYS A 282 41.05 22.15 10.40
C LYS A 282 40.33 21.00 11.10
N PRO A 283 40.30 20.95 12.45
CA PRO A 283 39.58 19.92 13.19
C PRO A 283 38.13 19.84 12.74
N GLY A 284 37.68 18.64 12.34
CA GLY A 284 36.28 18.36 12.00
C GLY A 284 35.67 17.44 13.05
N SER A 285 34.43 17.69 13.47
CA SER A 285 33.73 16.98 14.56
C SER A 285 33.64 15.46 14.38
N ASN A 286 33.80 14.92 13.17
CA ASN A 286 33.51 13.52 12.80
C ASN A 286 34.68 12.89 12.02
N ARG A 287 35.90 13.40 12.21
CA ARG A 287 37.06 12.98 11.44
C ARG A 287 38.19 12.45 12.31
N VAL A 288 38.84 11.40 11.82
CA VAL A 288 40.09 10.87 12.34
C VAL A 288 41.16 11.03 11.28
N GLU A 289 42.27 11.65 11.64
CA GLU A 289 43.43 11.80 10.77
C GLU A 289 44.35 10.59 10.94
N MET A 290 44.83 10.03 9.83
CA MET A 290 45.72 8.88 9.79
C MET A 290 46.94 9.19 8.94
N THR A 291 48.12 8.80 9.40
CA THR A 291 49.34 8.82 8.59
C THR A 291 49.56 7.45 7.93
N PRO A 292 50.39 7.35 6.87
CA PRO A 292 50.74 6.05 6.28
C PRO A 292 51.33 5.03 7.27
N GLN A 293 51.93 5.48 8.37
CA GLN A 293 52.54 4.66 9.41
C GLN A 293 51.57 4.23 10.51
N ASP A 294 50.37 4.82 10.57
CA ASP A 294 49.40 4.51 11.60
C ASP A 294 48.83 3.10 11.44
N THR A 295 48.77 2.36 12.54
CA THR A 295 48.31 0.97 12.61
C THR A 295 46.79 0.88 12.90
N PRO A 296 46.17 -0.30 12.78
CA PRO A 296 44.81 -0.53 13.26
C PRO A 296 44.55 -0.07 14.70
N ALA A 297 45.53 -0.26 15.59
CA ALA A 297 45.44 0.18 16.99
C ALA A 297 45.40 1.72 17.11
N ASN A 298 46.17 2.44 16.28
CA ASN A 298 46.12 3.90 16.24
C ASN A 298 44.73 4.40 15.81
N LEU A 299 44.13 3.77 14.79
CA LEU A 299 42.78 4.11 14.35
C LEU A 299 41.73 3.83 15.44
N ALA A 300 41.82 2.69 16.12
CA ALA A 300 40.92 2.33 17.21
C ALA A 300 41.00 3.33 18.38
N ALA A 301 42.22 3.75 18.75
CA ALA A 301 42.43 4.76 19.78
C ALA A 301 41.82 6.11 19.39
N LYS A 302 42.08 6.59 18.17
CA LYS A 302 41.54 7.87 17.67
C LYS A 302 40.02 7.87 17.54
N LEU A 303 39.41 6.75 17.11
CA LEU A 303 37.95 6.61 17.09
C LEU A 303 37.36 6.62 18.50
N SER A 304 38.01 5.95 19.45
CA SER A 304 37.58 5.95 20.85
C SER A 304 37.68 7.34 21.50
N GLU A 305 38.71 8.11 21.14
CA GLU A 305 38.85 9.51 21.56
C GLU A 305 37.75 10.40 20.95
N LEU A 306 37.43 10.19 19.67
CA LEU A 306 36.30 10.85 19.01
C LEU A 306 34.98 10.55 19.74
N LYS A 307 34.79 9.32 20.25
CA LYS A 307 33.62 8.99 21.08
C LYS A 307 33.55 9.83 22.34
N LYS A 308 34.67 9.93 23.07
CA LYS A 308 34.75 10.69 24.31
C LYS A 308 34.51 12.18 24.08
N SER A 309 35.00 12.73 22.96
CA SER A 309 34.73 14.12 22.59
C SER A 309 33.25 14.35 22.27
N TYR A 310 32.59 13.42 21.60
CA TYR A 310 31.13 13.45 21.39
C TYR A 310 30.35 13.37 22.69
N GLU A 311 30.68 12.44 23.59
CA GLU A 311 30.00 12.28 24.88
C GLU A 311 30.19 13.52 25.77
N SER A 312 31.39 14.11 25.75
CA SER A 312 31.70 15.36 26.46
C SER A 312 31.06 16.60 25.83
N ALA A 313 30.85 16.59 24.51
CA ALA A 313 30.10 17.64 23.81
C ALA A 313 28.61 17.53 24.11
N LYS A 314 28.05 16.31 24.12
CA LYS A 314 26.65 16.02 24.42
C LYS A 314 26.25 16.37 25.86
N SER A 315 27.16 16.16 26.82
CA SER A 315 26.95 16.58 28.22
C SER A 315 27.04 18.10 28.43
N ASN A 316 27.75 18.80 27.55
CA ASN A 316 27.84 20.27 27.55
C ASN A 316 26.73 20.92 26.68
N GLU A 317 26.21 20.22 25.68
CA GLU A 317 25.10 20.66 24.83
C GLU A 317 23.76 20.59 25.57
N SER A 318 23.54 19.61 26.46
CA SER A 318 22.33 19.60 27.31
C SER A 318 22.20 20.85 28.19
N ALA A 319 23.30 21.56 28.45
CA ALA A 319 23.32 22.84 29.15
C ALA A 319 23.17 24.07 28.21
N LYS A 320 23.25 23.89 26.89
CA LYS A 320 23.13 24.94 25.86
C LYS A 320 21.87 24.84 25.00
N VAL A 321 21.02 23.82 25.20
CA VAL A 321 19.74 23.64 24.49
C VAL A 321 18.80 24.85 24.68
N ASP A 322 18.96 25.66 25.73
CA ASP A 322 18.20 26.90 25.94
C ASP A 322 18.58 28.05 24.98
N GLU A 323 19.74 27.97 24.30
CA GLU A 323 20.24 29.06 23.43
C GLU A 323 20.03 28.78 21.94
N VAL A 324 19.98 27.51 21.53
CA VAL A 324 19.82 27.08 20.12
C VAL A 324 18.39 27.30 19.61
N ALA A 325 17.40 27.44 20.50
CA ALA A 325 16.04 27.84 20.14
C ALA A 325 15.97 29.22 19.43
N LYS A 326 17.01 30.06 19.56
CA LYS A 326 17.09 31.39 18.95
C LYS A 326 17.69 31.44 17.53
N LEU A 327 18.23 30.34 16.99
CA LEU A 327 19.01 30.35 15.73
C LEU A 327 18.34 29.66 14.53
N ASN A 328 17.10 29.21 14.64
CA ASN A 328 16.37 28.52 13.55
C ASN A 328 15.76 29.44 12.47
N GLU A 329 16.14 30.71 12.36
CA GLU A 329 15.59 31.65 11.37
C GLU A 329 16.25 31.64 9.97
N VAL A 330 17.25 30.79 9.70
CA VAL A 330 17.97 30.83 8.41
C VAL A 330 18.05 29.46 7.73
N ALA A 331 16.90 28.91 7.37
CA ALA A 331 16.80 27.90 6.32
C ALA A 331 15.88 28.47 5.22
N LYS A 332 16.37 28.56 3.98
CA LYS A 332 15.53 28.97 2.85
C LYS A 332 14.36 27.98 2.75
N PRO A 333 13.11 28.44 2.88
CA PRO A 333 11.95 27.57 2.83
C PRO A 333 11.86 27.01 1.41
N LEU A 334 11.63 25.69 1.29
CA LEU A 334 10.85 25.21 0.16
C LEU A 334 9.54 25.99 0.23
N GLU A 335 9.11 26.62 -0.87
CA GLU A 335 7.84 27.36 -0.84
C GLU A 335 6.75 26.42 -0.34
N ARG A 336 6.30 26.63 0.91
CA ARG A 336 5.04 26.06 1.39
C ARG A 336 4.03 26.31 0.30
N VAL A 337 3.23 25.30 -0.02
CA VAL A 337 2.06 25.53 -0.89
C VAL A 337 1.32 26.70 -0.26
N ALA A 338 1.33 27.84 -0.96
CA ALA A 338 0.76 29.06 -0.43
C ALA A 338 -0.71 28.78 -0.15
N LEU A 339 -1.09 28.80 1.13
CA LEU A 339 -2.49 28.66 1.50
C LEU A 339 -3.25 29.77 0.79
N THR A 340 -4.37 29.42 0.17
CA THR A 340 -5.32 30.43 -0.28
C THR A 340 -5.77 31.26 0.92
N GLU A 341 -6.17 32.52 0.68
CA GLU A 341 -6.67 33.39 1.75
C GLU A 341 -7.84 32.74 2.51
N GLU A 342 -8.72 32.03 1.80
CA GLU A 342 -9.83 31.28 2.37
C GLU A 342 -9.36 30.11 3.24
N GLN A 343 -8.37 29.34 2.82
CA GLN A 343 -7.79 28.27 3.64
C GLN A 343 -7.12 28.83 4.90
N ALA A 344 -6.32 29.89 4.75
CA ALA A 344 -5.67 30.54 5.89
C ALA A 344 -6.71 31.12 6.88
N LYS A 345 -7.81 31.69 6.37
CA LYS A 345 -8.93 32.16 7.20
C LYS A 345 -9.60 30.99 7.92
N THR A 346 -9.94 29.92 7.20
CA THR A 346 -10.59 28.72 7.76
C THR A 346 -9.74 28.08 8.85
N LEU A 347 -8.42 28.03 8.65
CA LEU A 347 -7.48 27.46 9.62
C LEU A 347 -7.42 28.26 10.93
N ARG A 348 -7.38 29.60 10.83
CA ARG A 348 -7.48 30.49 12.00
C ARG A 348 -8.82 30.35 12.71
N SER A 349 -9.92 30.31 11.95
CA SER A 349 -11.27 30.08 12.49
C SER A 349 -11.38 28.74 13.23
N ALA A 350 -10.68 27.69 12.77
CA ALA A 350 -10.63 26.41 13.46
C ALA A 350 -9.94 26.50 14.82
N ALA A 351 -8.85 27.25 14.92
CA ALA A 351 -8.18 27.53 16.19
C ALA A 351 -9.08 28.32 17.14
N ASP A 352 -9.67 29.43 16.67
CA ASP A 352 -10.59 30.26 17.45
C ASP A 352 -11.77 29.44 17.99
N PHE A 353 -12.38 28.61 17.12
CA PHE A 353 -13.45 27.71 17.53
C PHE A 353 -12.99 26.70 18.58
N ALA A 354 -11.83 26.06 18.40
CA ALA A 354 -11.31 25.12 19.40
C ALA A 354 -11.02 25.83 20.74
N HIS A 355 -10.51 27.05 20.72
CA HIS A 355 -10.30 27.87 21.91
C HIS A 355 -11.59 28.09 22.69
N GLU A 356 -12.65 28.57 22.02
CA GLU A 356 -13.95 28.82 22.62
C GLU A 356 -14.64 27.53 23.09
N LEU A 357 -14.58 26.48 22.27
CA LEU A 357 -15.15 25.17 22.57
C LEU A 357 -14.55 24.60 23.85
N THR A 358 -13.22 24.56 23.94
CA THR A 358 -12.52 23.97 25.10
C THR A 358 -12.56 24.85 26.34
N ALA A 359 -12.88 26.15 26.21
CA ALA A 359 -13.18 27.01 27.36
C ALA A 359 -14.52 26.64 28.01
N ARG A 360 -15.49 26.21 27.21
CA ARG A 360 -16.83 25.78 27.68
C ARG A 360 -16.88 24.32 28.09
N PHE A 361 -16.15 23.48 27.36
CA PHE A 361 -16.05 22.05 27.56
C PHE A 361 -14.58 21.69 27.76
N PRO A 362 -14.04 21.78 28.98
CA PRO A 362 -12.63 21.51 29.23
C PRO A 362 -12.21 20.09 28.81
N GLN A 363 -11.14 19.99 28.01
CA GLN A 363 -10.55 18.69 27.65
C GLN A 363 -9.83 18.03 28.81
N VAL A 364 -9.48 18.80 29.84
CA VAL A 364 -8.76 18.36 31.02
C VAL A 364 -9.64 18.69 32.22
N ASP A 365 -9.91 17.70 33.07
CA ASP A 365 -10.67 17.90 34.29
C ASP A 365 -9.84 18.58 35.40
N ALA A 366 -10.47 18.89 36.53
CA ALA A 366 -9.81 19.52 37.67
C ALA A 366 -8.69 18.66 38.30
N ASN A 367 -8.67 17.36 38.02
CA ASN A 367 -7.65 16.42 38.50
C ASN A 367 -6.49 16.25 37.51
N GLY A 368 -6.52 16.95 36.37
CA GLY A 368 -5.52 16.79 35.32
C GLY A 368 -5.70 15.51 34.51
N ASN A 369 -6.93 15.01 34.34
CA ASN A 369 -7.20 13.89 33.43
C ASN A 369 -7.78 14.41 32.11
N ILE A 370 -7.31 13.85 31.00
CA ILE A 370 -7.92 14.10 29.70
C ILE A 370 -9.30 13.44 29.68
N ASN A 371 -10.29 14.22 29.28
CA ASN A 371 -11.71 13.87 29.20
C ASN A 371 -12.11 13.39 27.81
N TYR A 372 -11.62 14.07 26.78
CA TYR A 372 -11.94 13.75 25.39
C TYR A 372 -10.88 14.35 24.46
N TYR A 373 -10.77 13.79 23.27
CA TYR A 373 -9.96 14.34 22.20
C TYR A 373 -10.84 15.00 21.13
N LEU A 374 -10.39 16.12 20.56
CA LEU A 374 -11.00 16.64 19.32
C LEU A 374 -10.66 15.69 18.18
N ALA A 375 -11.59 15.43 17.27
CA ALA A 375 -11.40 14.45 16.22
C ALA A 375 -11.77 15.02 14.83
N GLY A 376 -11.71 14.15 13.83
CA GLY A 376 -12.15 14.45 12.47
C GLY A 376 -11.44 15.66 11.86
N SER A 377 -12.21 16.51 11.19
CA SER A 377 -11.61 17.59 10.38
C SER A 377 -11.00 18.71 11.21
N LEU A 378 -11.61 19.01 12.37
CA LEU A 378 -11.10 20.04 13.29
C LEU A 378 -9.72 19.64 13.82
N ALA A 379 -9.56 18.39 14.25
CA ALA A 379 -8.28 17.86 14.74
C ALA A 379 -7.15 18.02 13.70
N THR A 380 -7.41 17.64 12.44
CA THR A 380 -6.42 17.77 11.37
C THR A 380 -6.06 19.24 11.10
N MET A 381 -7.02 20.16 11.13
CA MET A 381 -6.74 21.59 10.97
C MET A 381 -5.93 22.15 12.14
N LEU A 382 -6.22 21.77 13.38
CA LEU A 382 -5.41 22.20 14.51
C LEU A 382 -3.97 21.65 14.44
N LEU A 383 -3.79 20.42 13.96
CA LEU A 383 -2.45 19.86 13.71
C LEU A 383 -1.69 20.68 12.66
N ILE A 384 -2.37 21.12 11.59
CA ILE A 384 -1.78 21.97 10.56
C ILE A 384 -1.39 23.34 11.13
N GLU A 385 -2.30 23.98 11.87
CA GLU A 385 -2.06 25.29 12.51
C GLU A 385 -0.94 25.23 13.55
N GLY A 386 -0.84 24.13 14.30
CA GLY A 386 0.25 23.85 15.24
C GLY A 386 1.58 23.48 14.58
N GLY A 387 1.69 23.63 13.26
CA GLY A 387 2.92 23.38 12.50
C GLY A 387 3.32 21.91 12.42
N GLY A 388 2.36 20.99 12.58
CA GLY A 388 2.58 19.54 12.46
C GLY A 388 3.36 18.92 13.60
N LYS A 389 3.55 19.64 14.71
CA LYS A 389 4.22 19.14 15.91
C LYS A 389 3.21 18.50 16.84
N MET A 390 3.46 17.26 17.22
CA MET A 390 2.56 16.48 18.06
C MET A 390 3.33 15.66 19.10
N VAL A 391 2.79 15.59 20.32
CA VAL A 391 3.34 14.79 21.42
C VAL A 391 2.35 13.66 21.72
N PRO A 392 2.71 12.37 21.52
CA PRO A 392 1.81 11.26 21.82
C PRO A 392 1.31 11.25 23.26
N THR A 393 0.03 11.00 23.45
CA THR A 393 -0.59 10.79 24.77
C THR A 393 -1.06 9.34 24.90
N LYS A 394 -1.07 8.81 26.12
CA LYS A 394 -1.56 7.45 26.40
C LYS A 394 -2.65 7.49 27.47
N GLY A 395 -3.90 7.19 27.07
CA GLY A 395 -5.03 7.15 27.98
C GLY A 395 -5.46 8.54 28.48
N THR A 396 -5.72 8.65 29.78
CA THR A 396 -6.20 9.88 30.45
C THR A 396 -5.09 10.73 31.06
N ALA A 397 -3.86 10.21 31.14
CA ALA A 397 -2.75 10.92 31.77
C ALA A 397 -2.30 12.12 30.91
N LEU A 398 -2.15 13.28 31.54
CA LEU A 398 -1.48 14.42 30.91
C LEU A 398 -0.03 14.06 30.61
N PRO A 399 0.44 14.17 29.35
CA PRO A 399 1.85 14.00 29.07
C PRO A 399 2.65 15.12 29.77
N SER A 400 3.81 14.80 30.34
CA SER A 400 4.84 15.83 30.46
C SER A 400 5.21 16.23 29.03
N PHE A 401 5.13 17.52 28.69
CA PHE A 401 5.48 18.02 27.35
C PHE A 401 7.01 18.03 27.23
N GLU A 402 7.63 16.86 27.25
CA GLU A 402 9.06 16.70 27.06
C GLU A 402 9.37 16.78 25.56
N PRO A 403 10.15 17.79 25.10
CA PRO A 403 10.44 18.01 23.69
C PRO A 403 11.06 16.80 22.98
N ALA A 404 11.70 15.90 23.73
CA ALA A 404 12.37 14.70 23.21
C ALA A 404 11.41 13.68 22.56
N ASN A 405 10.11 13.71 22.88
CA ASN A 405 9.11 12.78 22.33
C ASN A 405 8.20 13.41 21.27
N ALA A 406 8.44 14.67 20.90
CA ALA A 406 7.64 15.36 19.89
C ALA A 406 7.94 14.80 18.50
N VAL A 407 6.88 14.39 17.80
CA VAL A 407 6.92 14.02 16.39
C VAL A 407 6.56 15.25 15.57
N SER A 408 7.39 15.60 14.59
CA SER A 408 7.13 16.72 13.68
C SER A 408 6.87 16.20 12.27
N ILE A 409 5.76 16.61 11.67
CA ILE A 409 5.45 16.33 10.27
C ILE A 409 6.37 17.19 9.38
N PRO A 410 7.18 16.59 8.49
CA PRO A 410 8.00 17.33 7.55
C PRO A 410 7.15 18.26 6.67
N GLU A 411 7.78 19.31 6.15
CA GLU A 411 7.13 20.29 5.28
C GLU A 411 6.41 19.67 4.07
N ALA A 412 6.99 18.63 3.45
CA ALA A 412 6.33 17.89 2.38
C ALA A 412 5.00 17.25 2.83
N GLY A 413 4.97 16.65 4.03
CA GLY A 413 3.74 16.13 4.63
C GLY A 413 2.73 17.23 4.95
N MET A 414 3.21 18.37 5.47
CA MET A 414 2.36 19.53 5.74
C MET A 414 1.73 20.10 4.46
N ASN A 415 2.45 20.07 3.34
CA ASN A 415 1.92 20.45 2.03
C ASN A 415 0.80 19.51 1.55
N HIS A 416 0.86 18.21 1.88
CA HIS A 416 -0.26 17.30 1.61
C HIS A 416 -1.45 17.59 2.53
N LEU A 417 -1.20 17.78 3.83
CA LEU A 417 -2.24 18.06 4.81
C LEU A 417 -2.95 19.40 4.55
N SER A 418 -2.27 20.41 4.01
CA SER A 418 -2.91 21.71 3.70
C SER A 418 -4.05 21.58 2.69
N THR A 419 -4.03 20.56 1.82
CA THR A 419 -5.12 20.29 0.88
C THR A 419 -6.41 19.81 1.58
N PHE A 420 -6.30 19.39 2.85
CA PHE A 420 -7.40 18.97 3.71
C PHE A 420 -8.20 20.16 4.28
N ILE A 421 -7.62 21.35 4.35
CA ILE A 421 -8.24 22.53 5.00
C ILE A 421 -9.59 22.82 4.37
N ARG A 422 -10.65 22.85 5.20
CA ARG A 422 -12.03 23.08 4.76
C ARG A 422 -12.94 23.46 5.94
N LYS A 423 -14.11 23.98 5.59
CA LYS A 423 -15.21 24.14 6.55
C LYS A 423 -15.74 22.78 7.03
N ILE A 424 -16.06 22.68 8.32
CA ILE A 424 -16.60 21.47 8.96
C ILE A 424 -18.14 21.50 8.96
N GLY A 425 -18.78 20.34 8.83
CA GLY A 425 -20.24 20.23 8.95
C GLY A 425 -20.69 20.00 10.39
N ASP A 426 -19.91 19.19 11.09
CA ASP A 426 -20.10 18.65 12.42
C ASP A 426 -18.80 18.73 13.23
N LEU A 427 -18.94 18.76 14.55
CA LEU A 427 -17.86 18.63 15.52
C LEU A 427 -17.69 17.16 15.88
N ASP A 428 -16.67 16.52 15.31
CA ASP A 428 -16.24 15.19 15.73
C ASP A 428 -15.42 15.26 17.03
N TYR A 429 -15.70 14.37 17.98
CA TYR A 429 -14.91 14.24 19.21
C TYR A 429 -14.84 12.80 19.71
N LEU A 430 -13.77 12.47 20.42
CA LEU A 430 -13.50 11.13 20.96
C LEU A 430 -13.64 11.14 22.49
N PRO A 431 -14.79 10.73 23.07
CA PRO A 431 -14.97 10.70 24.52
C PRO A 431 -14.12 9.60 25.17
N LEU A 432 -13.43 9.91 26.28
CA LEU A 432 -12.73 8.91 27.10
C LEU A 432 -13.66 8.31 28.17
N LYS A 433 -13.19 7.24 28.83
CA LYS A 433 -13.99 6.43 29.76
C LYS A 433 -14.68 7.25 30.85
N ASP A 434 -14.01 8.25 31.40
CA ASP A 434 -14.54 9.11 32.46
C ASP A 434 -15.34 10.30 31.95
N TYR A 435 -15.39 10.54 30.64
CA TYR A 435 -16.15 11.63 30.02
C TYR A 435 -17.64 11.60 30.37
N ALA A 436 -18.22 10.39 30.43
CA ALA A 436 -19.64 10.23 30.72
C ALA A 436 -20.03 10.75 32.12
N LYS A 437 -19.06 10.84 33.05
CA LYS A 437 -19.23 11.28 34.43
C LYS A 437 -19.16 12.80 34.60
N GLN A 438 -18.75 13.54 33.56
CA GLN A 438 -18.65 14.99 33.62
C GLN A 438 -20.04 15.65 33.67
N GLU A 439 -20.16 16.71 34.48
CA GLU A 439 -21.38 17.54 34.56
C GLU A 439 -21.58 18.34 33.28
N VAL A 440 -20.50 18.93 32.75
CA VAL A 440 -20.49 19.71 31.52
C VAL A 440 -19.80 18.89 30.42
N LYS A 441 -20.57 18.45 29.43
CA LYS A 441 -20.07 17.60 28.34
C LYS A 441 -20.76 17.92 27.01
N LEU A 442 -20.03 17.68 25.93
CA LEU A 442 -20.58 17.62 24.58
C LEU A 442 -21.55 16.44 24.51
N GLY A 443 -22.78 16.73 24.11
CA GLY A 443 -23.77 15.72 23.79
C GLY A 443 -23.74 15.40 22.30
N LYS A 444 -24.20 14.19 21.95
CA LYS A 444 -24.46 13.85 20.55
C LYS A 444 -25.60 14.71 19.98
N GLY A 445 -25.49 15.11 18.72
CA GLY A 445 -26.49 15.94 18.02
C GLY A 445 -26.27 17.44 18.23
N GLY A 446 -27.32 18.24 18.19
CA GLY A 446 -27.27 19.71 18.34
C GLY A 446 -26.99 20.20 19.77
N ALA A 447 -26.18 19.47 20.53
CA ALA A 447 -25.82 19.78 21.92
C ALA A 447 -24.47 20.50 22.06
N GLY A 448 -23.86 20.91 20.95
CA GLY A 448 -22.73 21.86 20.97
C GLY A 448 -23.17 23.30 21.31
N PRO A 449 -22.22 24.25 21.32
CA PRO A 449 -22.52 25.68 21.47
C PRO A 449 -23.58 26.16 20.47
N ALA A 450 -24.40 27.13 20.87
CA ALA A 450 -25.23 27.82 19.92
C ALA A 450 -24.38 28.71 19.00
N PHE A 451 -24.77 28.87 17.74
CA PHE A 451 -23.96 29.64 16.79
C PHE A 451 -23.88 31.13 17.16
N ASP A 452 -24.93 31.69 17.75
CA ASP A 452 -24.96 33.07 18.26
C ASP A 452 -24.07 33.28 19.48
N GLU A 453 -23.78 32.22 20.23
CA GLU A 453 -22.82 32.25 21.33
C GLU A 453 -21.36 32.26 20.84
N LEU A 454 -21.08 31.89 19.59
CA LEU A 454 -19.73 31.86 19.02
C LEU A 454 -19.34 33.21 18.41
N THR A 455 -18.06 33.59 18.51
CA THR A 455 -17.57 34.76 17.79
C THR A 455 -17.70 34.58 16.27
N PRO A 456 -17.80 35.67 15.48
CA PRO A 456 -17.83 35.56 14.02
C PRO A 456 -16.65 34.76 13.45
N SER A 457 -15.45 34.94 14.02
CA SER A 457 -14.26 34.20 13.58
C SER A 457 -14.38 32.70 13.83
N ALA A 458 -14.83 32.28 15.02
CA ALA A 458 -15.05 30.87 15.34
C ALA A 458 -16.16 30.24 14.47
N ARG A 459 -17.22 31.00 14.15
CA ARG A 459 -18.31 30.52 13.28
C ARG A 459 -17.86 30.22 11.85
N ASP A 460 -16.89 30.96 11.35
CA ASP A 460 -16.45 30.87 9.96
C ASP A 460 -15.82 29.50 9.61
N VAL A 461 -15.47 28.67 10.61
CA VAL A 461 -15.01 27.28 10.37
C VAL A 461 -16.15 26.36 9.92
N PHE A 462 -17.41 26.71 10.15
CA PHE A 462 -18.55 25.86 9.81
C PHE A 462 -19.06 26.09 8.40
N LYS A 463 -19.53 25.00 7.77
CA LYS A 463 -20.36 25.10 6.56
C LYS A 463 -21.65 25.82 6.97
N GLU A 464 -22.04 26.83 6.19
CA GLU A 464 -23.33 27.51 6.41
C GLU A 464 -24.46 26.50 6.23
N SER A 465 -24.97 25.93 7.32
CA SER A 465 -26.26 25.24 7.30
C SER A 465 -27.29 26.24 7.81
N ARG A 466 -28.27 26.58 6.95
CA ARG A 466 -29.19 27.70 7.17
C ARG A 466 -30.22 27.47 8.28
N ASP A 467 -30.27 26.26 8.86
CA ASP A 467 -31.42 25.81 9.65
C ASP A 467 -31.07 25.38 11.09
N GLY A 468 -29.78 25.32 11.45
CA GLY A 468 -29.32 24.88 12.78
C GLY A 468 -29.04 26.05 13.72
N SER A 469 -29.69 26.11 14.88
CA SER A 469 -29.37 27.09 15.93
C SER A 469 -28.11 26.74 16.73
N LYS A 470 -27.59 25.52 16.60
CA LYS A 470 -26.47 24.98 17.38
C LYS A 470 -25.51 24.14 16.55
N VAL A 471 -24.26 24.06 17.01
CA VAL A 471 -23.24 23.17 16.46
C VAL A 471 -23.67 21.71 16.69
N MET A 472 -23.71 20.94 15.60
CA MET A 472 -23.87 19.49 15.65
C MET A 472 -22.57 18.86 16.13
N ALA A 473 -22.62 18.10 17.22
CA ALA A 473 -21.49 17.36 17.76
C ALA A 473 -21.75 15.85 17.66
N ASP A 474 -20.79 15.12 17.11
CA ASP A 474 -20.89 13.68 16.94
C ASP A 474 -19.72 12.97 17.66
N PRO A 475 -20.04 12.09 18.63
CA PRO A 475 -19.01 11.27 19.26
C PRO A 475 -18.54 10.20 18.28
N VAL A 476 -17.25 10.20 18.00
CA VAL A 476 -16.57 9.12 17.30
C VAL A 476 -16.55 7.92 18.25
N ALA A 477 -17.29 6.87 17.91
CA ALA A 477 -17.38 5.67 18.73
C ALA A 477 -16.00 5.02 18.81
N SER A 478 -15.46 4.80 20.00
CA SER A 478 -14.12 4.24 20.12
C SER A 478 -14.05 3.26 21.28
N LYS A 479 -13.44 2.10 21.03
CA LYS A 479 -13.27 1.03 22.02
C LYS A 479 -11.80 0.67 22.13
N GLY A 480 -11.14 1.12 23.20
CA GLY A 480 -9.73 0.85 23.50
C GLY A 480 -9.12 1.87 24.48
N ASP A 481 -7.90 1.61 24.94
CA ASP A 481 -7.07 2.62 25.60
C ASP A 481 -6.56 3.58 24.52
N HIS A 482 -7.29 4.68 24.31
CA HIS A 482 -6.98 5.60 23.21
C HIS A 482 -5.62 6.25 23.38
N THR A 483 -4.89 6.30 22.28
CA THR A 483 -3.75 7.20 22.13
C THR A 483 -4.26 8.46 21.44
N GLY A 484 -4.07 9.61 22.06
CA GLY A 484 -4.24 10.89 21.38
C GLY A 484 -2.88 11.52 21.12
N VAL A 485 -2.91 12.78 20.73
CA VAL A 485 -1.71 13.62 20.70
C VAL A 485 -2.02 15.00 21.27
N ALA A 486 -1.07 15.56 21.99
CA ALA A 486 -1.08 16.96 22.38
C ALA A 486 -0.40 17.80 21.30
N ILE A 487 -0.99 18.95 20.98
CA ILE A 487 -0.48 19.91 20.00
C ILE A 487 -0.53 21.31 20.59
N GLU A 488 0.38 22.20 20.19
CA GLU A 488 0.34 23.61 20.58
C GLU A 488 -0.16 24.47 19.42
N VAL A 489 -1.19 25.27 19.67
CA VAL A 489 -1.76 26.22 18.72
C VAL A 489 -1.94 27.54 19.46
N GLY A 490 -1.33 28.62 18.96
CA GLY A 490 -1.45 29.95 19.58
C GLY A 490 -1.04 30.02 21.05
N GLY A 491 -0.09 29.17 21.49
CA GLY A 491 0.34 29.09 22.89
C GLY A 491 -0.61 28.34 23.83
N LYS A 492 -1.65 27.69 23.30
CA LYS A 492 -2.53 26.77 24.05
C LYS A 492 -2.33 25.34 23.59
N THR A 493 -2.30 24.42 24.55
CA THR A 493 -2.28 22.99 24.27
C THR A 493 -3.69 22.47 23.99
N PHE A 494 -3.84 21.74 22.88
CA PHE A 494 -5.05 21.00 22.54
C PHE A 494 -4.74 19.50 22.51
N TYR A 495 -5.74 18.70 22.87
CA TYR A 495 -5.66 17.24 22.79
C TYR A 495 -6.51 16.75 21.62
N ILE A 496 -5.89 16.17 20.61
CA ILE A 496 -6.58 15.67 19.42
C ILE A 496 -6.45 14.16 19.32
N ALA A 497 -7.37 13.52 18.61
CA ALA A 497 -7.29 12.09 18.32
C ALA A 497 -6.02 11.83 17.51
N ASN A 498 -5.40 10.66 17.71
CA ASN A 498 -4.21 10.32 16.95
C ASN A 498 -4.55 10.40 15.44
N PRO A 499 -3.74 11.12 14.63
CA PRO A 499 -4.00 11.23 13.20
C PRO A 499 -4.15 9.89 12.46
N ILE A 500 -3.54 8.82 12.98
CA ILE A 500 -3.72 7.46 12.47
C ILE A 500 -5.16 6.97 12.68
N ASP A 501 -5.78 7.29 13.82
CA ASP A 501 -7.19 6.95 14.09
C ASP A 501 -8.12 7.75 13.16
N ALA A 502 -7.76 9.00 12.83
CA ALA A 502 -8.49 9.78 11.83
C ALA A 502 -8.39 9.15 10.42
N LEU A 503 -7.22 8.60 10.06
CA LEU A 503 -7.04 7.85 8.81
C LEU A 503 -7.90 6.58 8.80
N ALA A 504 -7.92 5.82 9.90
CA ALA A 504 -8.76 4.63 10.05
C ALA A 504 -10.25 4.96 9.95
N TYR A 505 -10.69 6.01 10.65
CA TYR A 505 -12.06 6.52 10.59
C TYR A 505 -12.47 6.89 9.17
N LYS A 506 -11.60 7.59 8.42
CA LYS A 506 -11.85 7.93 7.01
C LYS A 506 -11.92 6.71 6.12
N LEU A 507 -11.07 5.71 6.34
CA LEU A 507 -11.11 4.44 5.62
C LEU A 507 -12.44 3.72 5.84
N ILE A 508 -12.87 3.61 7.09
CA ILE A 508 -14.15 2.99 7.47
C ILE A 508 -15.31 3.73 6.81
N HIS A 509 -15.37 5.06 6.93
CA HIS A 509 -16.46 5.84 6.33
C HIS A 509 -16.47 5.83 4.81
N ALA A 510 -15.31 5.77 4.16
CA ALA A 510 -15.24 5.62 2.72
C ALA A 510 -15.79 4.26 2.27
N ALA A 511 -15.55 3.21 3.05
CA ALA A 511 -16.13 1.88 2.81
C ALA A 511 -17.63 1.82 3.11
N GLU A 512 -18.10 2.51 4.15
CA GLU A 512 -19.51 2.56 4.54
C GLU A 512 -20.40 3.42 3.62
N SER A 513 -19.81 4.30 2.79
CA SER A 513 -20.57 5.28 1.99
C SER A 513 -21.38 4.71 0.82
N PHE A 514 -21.63 3.39 0.79
CA PHE A 514 -22.48 2.75 -0.21
C PHE A 514 -23.98 3.08 -0.02
N GLY A 515 -24.66 3.44 -1.12
CA GLY A 515 -26.12 3.58 -1.18
C GLY A 515 -26.62 5.02 -1.20
N SER A 516 -26.55 5.75 -0.09
CA SER A 516 -27.23 7.06 0.07
C SER A 516 -26.33 8.28 0.06
N ASN A 517 -25.00 8.11 -0.04
CA ASN A 517 -24.02 9.20 0.11
C ASN A 517 -22.90 9.17 -0.94
N GLU A 518 -23.18 8.73 -2.17
CA GLU A 518 -22.19 8.71 -3.26
C GLU A 518 -21.53 10.09 -3.49
N SER A 519 -22.27 11.17 -3.26
CA SER A 519 -21.79 12.55 -3.36
C SER A 519 -20.63 12.88 -2.40
N LYS A 520 -20.44 12.11 -1.32
CA LYS A 520 -19.35 12.31 -0.36
C LYS A 520 -18.03 11.67 -0.80
N VAL A 521 -18.06 10.73 -1.74
CA VAL A 521 -16.89 9.92 -2.10
C VAL A 521 -15.73 10.74 -2.67
N PRO A 522 -15.93 11.74 -3.55
CA PRO A 522 -14.83 12.60 -4.01
C PRO A 522 -14.14 13.34 -2.86
N THR A 523 -14.94 13.81 -1.89
CA THR A 523 -14.42 14.49 -0.69
C THR A 523 -13.66 13.51 0.20
N MET A 524 -14.16 12.29 0.38
CA MET A 524 -13.48 11.25 1.16
C MET A 524 -12.17 10.81 0.52
N ASN A 525 -12.12 10.65 -0.80
CA ASN A 525 -10.87 10.37 -1.52
C ASN A 525 -9.84 11.46 -1.27
N LYS A 526 -10.25 12.73 -1.46
CA LYS A 526 -9.37 13.88 -1.25
C LYS A 526 -8.83 13.93 0.18
N ASP A 527 -9.71 13.78 1.17
CA ASP A 527 -9.36 13.78 2.59
C ASP A 527 -8.39 12.65 2.94
N PHE A 528 -8.71 11.45 2.48
CA PHE A 528 -7.95 10.26 2.77
C PHE A 528 -6.55 10.36 2.15
N SER A 529 -6.45 10.75 0.88
CA SER A 529 -5.17 10.97 0.22
C SER A 529 -4.35 12.05 0.92
N ALA A 530 -4.97 13.16 1.35
CA ALA A 530 -4.27 14.21 2.08
C ALA A 530 -3.71 13.71 3.43
N LEU A 531 -4.51 12.97 4.19
CA LEU A 531 -4.08 12.37 5.47
C LEU A 531 -3.02 11.29 5.26
N LEU A 532 -3.22 10.37 4.33
CA LEU A 532 -2.29 9.27 4.05
C LEU A 532 -0.93 9.82 3.64
N ASN A 533 -0.87 10.69 2.63
CA ASN A 533 0.39 11.27 2.16
C ASN A 533 1.05 12.16 3.23
N GLY A 534 0.24 12.88 4.03
CA GLY A 534 0.73 13.63 5.17
C GLY A 534 1.43 12.74 6.20
N LEU A 535 0.81 11.61 6.54
CA LEU A 535 1.31 10.67 7.54
C LEU A 535 2.44 9.77 7.02
N GLU A 536 2.44 9.39 5.75
CA GLU A 536 3.51 8.60 5.12
C GLU A 536 4.85 9.37 5.09
N SER A 537 4.81 10.70 5.22
CA SER A 537 6.02 11.51 5.39
C SER A 537 6.72 11.31 6.75
N VAL A 538 6.01 10.74 7.72
CA VAL A 538 6.49 10.51 9.10
C VAL A 538 6.59 9.03 9.43
N TYR A 539 5.58 8.26 9.01
CA TYR A 539 5.43 6.85 9.32
C TYR A 539 5.60 6.02 8.06
N PRO A 540 6.36 4.92 8.09
CA PRO A 540 6.35 3.97 6.99
C PRO A 540 4.93 3.48 6.70
N ARG A 541 4.59 3.31 5.42
CA ARG A 541 3.26 2.82 5.01
C ARG A 541 2.84 1.55 5.76
N GLU A 542 3.74 0.58 5.93
CA GLU A 542 3.44 -0.65 6.69
C GLU A 542 3.02 -0.36 8.14
N THR A 543 3.64 0.62 8.79
CA THR A 543 3.25 1.05 10.15
C THR A 543 1.82 1.60 10.16
N LEU A 544 1.47 2.43 9.17
CA LEU A 544 0.12 2.97 9.03
C LEU A 544 -0.89 1.86 8.73
N VAL A 545 -0.57 0.94 7.82
CA VAL A 545 -1.43 -0.20 7.48
C VAL A 545 -1.69 -1.07 8.70
N ASN A 546 -0.66 -1.41 9.49
CA ASN A 546 -0.83 -2.21 10.71
C ASN A 546 -1.69 -1.48 11.73
N ALA A 547 -1.42 -0.20 11.98
CA ALA A 547 -2.16 0.57 12.99
C ALA A 547 -3.62 0.80 12.57
N VAL A 548 -3.88 1.06 11.29
CA VAL A 548 -5.25 1.17 10.77
C VAL A 548 -5.96 -0.19 10.80
N SER A 549 -5.28 -1.29 10.49
CA SER A 549 -5.84 -2.65 10.64
C SER A 549 -6.24 -2.93 12.09
N ASP A 550 -5.36 -2.63 13.05
CA ASP A 550 -5.66 -2.77 14.48
C ASP A 550 -6.87 -1.91 14.90
N ALA A 551 -6.93 -0.65 14.45
CA ALA A 551 -8.05 0.23 14.72
C ALA A 551 -9.36 -0.33 14.13
N VAL A 552 -9.38 -0.69 12.84
CA VAL A 552 -10.55 -1.27 12.16
C VAL A 552 -11.03 -2.55 12.87
N ASN A 553 -10.11 -3.43 13.27
CA ASN A 553 -10.42 -4.66 13.98
C ASN A 553 -11.01 -4.41 15.38
N GLN A 554 -10.58 -3.35 16.08
CA GLN A 554 -11.16 -2.93 17.36
C GLN A 554 -12.59 -2.41 17.20
N TYR A 555 -12.86 -1.64 16.15
CA TYR A 555 -14.21 -1.16 15.86
C TYR A 555 -15.19 -2.32 15.53
N ASN A 556 -14.71 -3.39 14.87
CA ASN A 556 -15.57 -4.45 14.36
C ASN A 556 -16.25 -5.30 15.46
N LYS A 557 -15.58 -5.57 16.58
CA LYS A 557 -16.06 -6.54 17.61
C LYS A 557 -17.43 -6.25 18.24
N ASN A 558 -17.97 -5.04 18.14
CA ASN A 558 -19.23 -4.68 18.83
C ASN A 558 -20.09 -3.63 18.09
N SER A 559 -19.81 -3.33 16.82
CA SER A 559 -20.72 -2.46 16.06
C SER A 559 -22.05 -3.22 15.86
N PRO A 560 -23.22 -2.66 16.25
CA PRO A 560 -24.52 -3.23 15.86
C PRO A 560 -24.69 -3.29 14.34
N ASN A 561 -23.84 -2.52 13.63
CA ASN A 561 -23.66 -2.50 12.18
C ASN A 561 -22.34 -3.15 11.74
N GLY A 562 -21.80 -4.12 12.51
CA GLY A 562 -20.52 -4.85 12.31
C GLY A 562 -19.83 -4.50 11.01
N ILE A 563 -18.75 -3.69 11.08
CA ILE A 563 -18.21 -2.93 9.95
C ILE A 563 -18.29 -3.75 8.68
N TYR A 564 -19.32 -3.43 7.89
CA TYR A 564 -19.46 -3.94 6.56
C TYR A 564 -18.41 -3.17 5.76
N LEU A 565 -17.23 -3.75 5.59
CA LEU A 565 -16.36 -3.44 4.46
C LEU A 565 -17.05 -4.01 3.18
N ARG A 566 -18.31 -3.59 2.96
CA ARG A 566 -19.16 -3.93 1.84
C ARG A 566 -18.65 -3.11 0.68
N ASP A 567 -17.96 -3.78 -0.24
CA ASP A 567 -17.62 -3.30 -1.56
C ASP A 567 -16.77 -2.02 -1.61
N TYR A 568 -15.71 -2.03 -2.43
CA TYR A 568 -15.12 -0.75 -2.85
C TYR A 568 -16.24 0.09 -3.46
N HIS A 569 -16.51 1.25 -2.89
CA HIS A 569 -17.27 2.23 -3.64
C HIS A 569 -16.54 2.41 -4.98
N PRO A 570 -17.19 2.24 -6.15
CA PRO A 570 -16.49 2.23 -7.43
C PRO A 570 -15.69 3.53 -7.64
N GLY A 571 -16.23 4.64 -7.11
CA GLY A 571 -15.58 5.94 -7.05
C GLY A 571 -14.41 6.11 -6.08
N MET A 572 -14.00 5.11 -5.29
CA MET A 572 -12.77 5.20 -4.48
C MET A 572 -11.55 5.41 -5.39
N SER A 573 -10.62 6.27 -4.96
CA SER A 573 -9.37 6.48 -5.69
C SER A 573 -8.51 5.21 -5.71
N PRO A 574 -7.65 5.01 -6.73
CA PRO A 574 -6.72 3.87 -6.76
C PRO A 574 -5.84 3.77 -5.51
N GLU A 575 -5.40 4.91 -4.96
CA GLU A 575 -4.60 4.98 -3.74
C GLU A 575 -5.36 4.48 -2.51
N LEU A 576 -6.59 4.94 -2.31
CA LEU A 576 -7.46 4.48 -1.22
C LEU A 576 -7.78 2.98 -1.37
N LYS A 577 -8.07 2.52 -2.59
CA LYS A 577 -8.28 1.09 -2.89
C LYS A 577 -7.05 0.27 -2.52
N SER A 578 -5.86 0.71 -2.92
CA SER A 578 -4.60 0.04 -2.60
C SER A 578 -4.34 -0.01 -1.09
N PHE A 579 -4.50 1.10 -0.38
CA PHE A 579 -4.28 1.12 1.08
C PHE A 579 -5.29 0.22 1.80
N PHE A 580 -6.56 0.23 1.37
CA PHE A 580 -7.59 -0.65 1.88
C PHE A 580 -7.24 -2.13 1.68
N ASN A 581 -6.72 -2.50 0.51
CA ASN A 581 -6.24 -3.86 0.23
C ASN A 581 -5.13 -4.27 1.19
N ASP A 582 -4.16 -3.38 1.41
CA ASP A 582 -3.05 -3.59 2.33
C ASP A 582 -3.58 -3.84 3.76
N VAL A 583 -4.57 -3.06 4.21
CA VAL A 583 -5.20 -3.20 5.53
C VAL A 583 -5.93 -4.53 5.68
N ILE A 584 -6.76 -4.90 4.70
CA ILE A 584 -7.48 -6.20 4.72
C ILE A 584 -6.49 -7.37 4.70
N ALA A 585 -5.40 -7.28 3.94
CA ALA A 585 -4.40 -8.32 3.87
C ALA A 585 -3.68 -8.58 5.21
N LYS A 586 -3.73 -7.63 6.15
CA LYS A 586 -3.18 -7.77 7.51
C LYS A 586 -4.14 -8.43 8.50
N ASP A 587 -5.37 -8.78 8.14
CA ASP A 587 -6.29 -9.55 8.99
C ASP A 587 -6.12 -11.06 8.71
N PRO A 588 -5.22 -11.77 9.43
CA PRO A 588 -4.88 -13.17 9.12
C PRO A 588 -6.05 -14.13 9.34
N ASN A 589 -7.04 -13.73 10.13
CA ASN A 589 -8.21 -14.54 10.44
C ASN A 589 -9.41 -14.14 9.58
N ALA A 590 -9.21 -13.24 8.62
CA ALA A 590 -10.27 -12.63 7.83
C ALA A 590 -11.49 -12.29 8.72
N SER A 591 -11.24 -11.75 9.91
CA SER A 591 -12.25 -11.49 10.93
C SER A 591 -13.36 -10.58 10.44
N TYR A 592 -13.09 -9.74 9.43
CA TYR A 592 -14.11 -9.02 8.66
C TYR A 592 -15.19 -9.94 8.05
N LEU A 593 -14.87 -11.19 7.68
CA LEU A 593 -15.84 -12.19 7.22
C LEU A 593 -16.79 -12.65 8.33
N SER A 594 -16.33 -12.66 9.59
CA SER A 594 -17.16 -13.07 10.74
C SER A 594 -18.34 -12.11 10.98
N GLY A 595 -18.19 -10.84 10.57
CA GLY A 595 -19.22 -9.80 10.65
C GLY A 595 -20.22 -9.80 9.49
N LEU A 596 -19.98 -10.53 8.40
CA LEU A 596 -20.92 -10.64 7.29
C LEU A 596 -22.23 -11.31 7.77
N LYS A 597 -23.37 -10.63 7.61
CA LYS A 597 -24.68 -11.20 7.95
C LYS A 597 -25.20 -12.08 6.79
N PHE A 598 -25.68 -13.28 7.13
CA PHE A 598 -26.42 -14.22 6.27
C PHE A 598 -25.67 -14.81 5.05
N GLY A 599 -26.03 -16.04 4.67
CA GLY A 599 -25.22 -16.84 3.75
C GLY A 599 -25.15 -16.36 2.30
N GLN A 600 -26.07 -15.50 1.82
CA GLN A 600 -26.01 -14.98 0.45
C GLN A 600 -24.94 -13.87 0.37
N GLU A 601 -24.95 -12.94 1.32
CA GLU A 601 -23.93 -11.88 1.39
C GLU A 601 -22.54 -12.44 1.75
N ARG A 602 -22.48 -13.51 2.56
CA ARG A 602 -21.22 -14.25 2.80
C ARG A 602 -20.68 -14.92 1.55
N GLY A 603 -21.51 -15.67 0.83
CA GLY A 603 -21.12 -16.33 -0.41
C GLY A 603 -20.69 -15.35 -1.50
N PHE A 604 -21.44 -14.26 -1.68
CA PHE A 604 -21.10 -13.20 -2.63
C PHE A 604 -19.86 -12.41 -2.22
N GLY A 605 -19.69 -12.15 -0.92
CA GLY A 605 -18.49 -11.51 -0.37
C GLY A 605 -17.25 -12.35 -0.65
N ILE A 606 -17.30 -13.65 -0.36
CA ILE A 606 -16.21 -14.60 -0.61
C ILE A 606 -15.87 -14.68 -2.10
N LEU A 607 -16.85 -14.82 -2.99
CA LEU A 607 -16.63 -14.86 -4.44
C LEU A 607 -16.01 -13.56 -4.98
N ARG A 608 -16.47 -12.40 -4.50
CA ARG A 608 -15.90 -11.10 -4.89
C ARG A 608 -14.47 -10.93 -4.38
N ILE A 609 -14.15 -11.42 -3.19
CA ILE A 609 -12.77 -11.38 -2.67
C ILE A 609 -11.88 -12.32 -3.48
N LEU A 610 -12.32 -13.56 -3.74
CA LEU A 610 -11.59 -14.53 -4.56
C LEU A 610 -11.32 -14.03 -5.99
N GLY A 611 -12.31 -13.36 -6.60
CA GLY A 611 -12.16 -12.75 -7.94
C GLY A 611 -11.22 -11.54 -7.98
N ARG A 612 -10.96 -10.90 -6.83
CA ARG A 612 -10.12 -9.69 -6.72
C ARG A 612 -8.72 -9.96 -6.17
N MET A 613 -8.48 -11.12 -5.56
CA MET A 613 -7.13 -11.54 -5.19
C MET A 613 -6.30 -11.82 -6.45
N GLU A 614 -5.16 -11.16 -6.60
CA GLU A 614 -4.31 -11.32 -7.79
C GLU A 614 -3.34 -12.51 -7.68
N SER A 615 -2.97 -12.90 -6.45
CA SER A 615 -2.03 -14.00 -6.23
C SER A 615 -2.75 -15.32 -5.94
N ASP A 616 -2.31 -16.39 -6.61
CA ASP A 616 -2.83 -17.75 -6.36
C ASP A 616 -2.58 -18.20 -4.92
N GLY A 617 -1.51 -17.71 -4.27
CA GLY A 617 -1.21 -17.98 -2.86
C GLY A 617 -2.24 -17.36 -1.92
N SER A 618 -2.65 -16.11 -2.17
CA SER A 618 -3.68 -15.42 -1.38
C SER A 618 -5.06 -16.04 -1.57
N LYS A 619 -5.41 -16.40 -2.81
CA LYS A 619 -6.62 -17.18 -3.11
C LYS A 619 -6.64 -18.49 -2.32
N ARG A 620 -5.50 -19.20 -2.29
CA ARG A 620 -5.37 -20.48 -1.59
C ARG A 620 -5.49 -20.34 -0.07
N GLN A 621 -4.86 -19.32 0.51
CA GLN A 621 -4.99 -19.01 1.95
C GLN A 621 -6.44 -18.69 2.35
N LEU A 622 -7.17 -17.96 1.51
CA LEU A 622 -8.59 -17.67 1.76
C LEU A 622 -9.44 -18.94 1.67
N ILE A 623 -9.17 -19.81 0.69
CA ILE A 623 -9.84 -21.11 0.57
C ILE A 623 -9.55 -22.00 1.80
N ASP A 624 -8.29 -22.09 2.22
CA ASP A 624 -7.87 -22.88 3.39
C ASP A 624 -8.51 -22.33 4.69
N PHE A 625 -8.62 -21.01 4.80
CA PHE A 625 -9.35 -20.35 5.88
C PHE A 625 -10.84 -20.73 5.87
N ILE A 626 -11.49 -20.66 4.71
CA ILE A 626 -12.91 -21.03 4.58
C ILE A 626 -13.11 -22.51 4.96
N ASN A 627 -12.22 -23.39 4.49
CA ASN A 627 -12.27 -24.82 4.80
C ASN A 627 -12.11 -25.10 6.30
N SER A 628 -11.18 -24.40 6.94
CA SER A 628 -10.90 -24.56 8.38
C SER A 628 -12.00 -23.98 9.28
N ASN A 629 -12.86 -23.11 8.72
CA ASN A 629 -13.95 -22.45 9.44
C ASN A 629 -15.33 -22.84 8.91
N LYS A 630 -15.44 -23.91 8.09
CA LYS A 630 -16.67 -24.32 7.38
C LYS A 630 -17.86 -24.42 8.34
N ASP A 631 -17.71 -25.09 9.47
CA ASP A 631 -18.80 -25.29 10.44
C ASP A 631 -19.27 -23.98 11.10
N ALA A 632 -18.39 -23.00 11.27
CA ALA A 632 -18.73 -21.68 11.79
C ALA A 632 -19.36 -20.77 10.70
N ILE A 633 -18.96 -20.98 9.45
CA ILE A 633 -19.51 -20.31 8.26
C ILE A 633 -20.91 -20.86 7.91
N ASP A 634 -21.11 -22.17 8.11
CA ASP A 634 -22.31 -22.96 7.82
C ASP A 634 -23.36 -22.95 8.96
N LEU A 635 -23.36 -21.94 9.85
CA LEU A 635 -24.45 -21.80 10.83
C LEU A 635 -25.80 -21.66 10.11
N TRP A 636 -26.52 -22.78 10.03
CA TRP A 636 -27.84 -22.94 9.42
C TRP A 636 -28.84 -22.01 10.10
N GLN A 637 -29.28 -20.95 9.41
CA GLN A 637 -30.35 -20.10 9.92
C GLN A 637 -31.71 -20.69 9.50
N PRO A 638 -32.69 -20.79 10.41
CA PRO A 638 -34.07 -21.00 10.00
C PRO A 638 -34.50 -19.89 9.05
N THR A 639 -35.05 -20.24 7.89
CA THR A 639 -35.64 -19.28 6.96
C THR A 639 -36.76 -18.49 7.65
N GLU A 640 -37.01 -17.25 7.23
CA GLU A 640 -38.26 -16.55 7.57
C GLU A 640 -39.39 -16.99 6.64
N SER A 641 -39.42 -18.26 6.21
CA SER A 641 -40.54 -18.77 5.43
C SER A 641 -41.79 -18.77 6.30
N LEU A 642 -42.96 -18.69 5.66
CA LEU A 642 -44.22 -18.83 6.38
C LEU A 642 -44.24 -20.16 7.16
N HIS A 643 -43.74 -21.24 6.55
CA HIS A 643 -43.62 -22.55 7.20
C HIS A 643 -42.84 -22.45 8.52
N ASN A 644 -41.64 -21.86 8.50
CA ASN A 644 -40.85 -21.70 9.72
C ASN A 644 -41.45 -20.78 10.77
N ARG A 645 -42.08 -19.68 10.34
CA ARG A 645 -42.80 -18.81 11.28
C ARG A 645 -43.94 -19.56 11.95
N MET A 646 -44.66 -20.40 11.21
CA MET A 646 -45.71 -21.25 11.76
C MET A 646 -45.14 -22.32 12.69
N THR A 647 -44.02 -22.94 12.36
CA THR A 647 -43.37 -23.95 13.20
C THR A 647 -42.82 -23.35 14.49
N VAL A 648 -42.19 -22.18 14.42
CA VAL A 648 -41.73 -21.44 15.60
C VAL A 648 -42.92 -20.94 16.42
N ALA A 649 -43.99 -20.43 15.80
CA ALA A 649 -45.19 -20.00 16.51
C ALA A 649 -45.84 -21.15 17.28
N ALA A 650 -45.88 -22.36 16.70
CA ALA A 650 -46.36 -23.56 17.40
C ALA A 650 -45.50 -23.89 18.62
N GLU A 651 -44.19 -23.66 18.55
CA GLU A 651 -43.27 -23.92 19.65
C GLU A 651 -43.37 -22.86 20.75
N ILE A 652 -43.53 -21.60 20.37
CA ILE A 652 -43.79 -20.48 21.31
C ILE A 652 -45.07 -20.73 22.11
N LEU A 653 -46.14 -21.22 21.46
CA LEU A 653 -47.41 -21.52 22.14
C LEU A 653 -47.31 -22.62 23.19
N LYS A 654 -46.38 -23.56 23.03
CA LYS A 654 -46.14 -24.62 24.01
C LYS A 654 -45.29 -24.13 25.20
N ASN A 655 -44.71 -22.94 25.12
CA ASN A 655 -43.78 -22.43 26.11
C ASN A 655 -44.22 -21.04 26.63
N PRO A 656 -44.84 -20.99 27.83
CA PRO A 656 -45.38 -19.75 28.41
C PRO A 656 -44.36 -18.61 28.53
N GLU A 657 -43.07 -18.93 28.77
CA GLU A 657 -42.01 -17.93 28.89
C GLU A 657 -41.65 -17.31 27.52
N LEU A 658 -41.65 -18.10 26.45
CA LEU A 658 -41.46 -17.59 25.09
C LEU A 658 -42.67 -16.77 24.63
N LEU A 659 -43.87 -17.23 24.98
CA LEU A 659 -45.11 -16.52 24.65
C LEU A 659 -45.14 -15.13 25.26
N LYS A 660 -44.82 -15.01 26.56
CA LYS A 660 -44.75 -13.72 27.27
C LYS A 660 -43.76 -12.74 26.63
N LYS A 661 -42.66 -13.23 26.06
CA LYS A 661 -41.66 -12.38 25.37
C LYS A 661 -42.19 -11.78 24.06
N ILE A 662 -43.11 -12.44 23.36
CA ILE A 662 -43.67 -11.94 22.09
C ILE A 662 -45.06 -11.32 22.23
N GLU A 663 -45.76 -11.55 23.33
CA GLU A 663 -47.15 -11.14 23.57
C GLU A 663 -47.41 -9.66 23.27
N SER A 664 -46.49 -8.77 23.64
CA SER A 664 -46.59 -7.32 23.35
C SER A 664 -46.61 -6.96 21.85
N GLN A 665 -46.17 -7.88 21.00
CA GLN A 665 -46.09 -7.73 19.54
C GLN A 665 -47.24 -8.43 18.81
N VAL A 666 -48.00 -9.28 19.51
CA VAL A 666 -49.13 -10.02 18.95
C VAL A 666 -50.38 -9.14 19.01
N LYS A 667 -51.03 -8.94 17.87
CA LYS A 667 -52.29 -8.19 17.80
C LYS A 667 -53.47 -9.13 18.04
N GLY A 668 -54.08 -9.03 19.21
CA GLY A 668 -55.25 -9.83 19.59
C GLY A 668 -54.87 -11.10 20.36
N GLU A 669 -55.71 -12.13 20.30
CA GLU A 669 -55.43 -13.39 20.97
C GLU A 669 -54.21 -14.09 20.37
N PRO A 670 -53.31 -14.65 21.21
CA PRO A 670 -52.12 -15.35 20.75
C PRO A 670 -52.45 -16.70 20.13
N THR A 671 -52.84 -16.68 18.86
CA THR A 671 -52.94 -17.85 17.99
C THR A 671 -51.64 -18.11 17.24
N GLN A 672 -51.48 -19.29 16.65
CA GLN A 672 -50.30 -19.64 15.88
C GLN A 672 -50.09 -18.67 14.69
N GLU A 673 -51.17 -18.27 14.03
CA GLU A 673 -51.16 -17.32 12.91
C GLU A 673 -50.80 -15.90 13.37
N SER A 674 -51.37 -15.44 14.49
CA SER A 674 -51.10 -14.09 15.01
C SER A 674 -49.66 -13.95 15.51
N ILE A 675 -49.09 -15.01 16.08
CA ILE A 675 -47.67 -15.09 16.48
C ILE A 675 -46.79 -15.17 15.24
N ALA A 676 -47.14 -16.00 14.25
CA ALA A 676 -46.42 -16.06 12.98
C ALA A 676 -46.42 -14.71 12.23
N GLU A 677 -47.50 -13.93 12.35
CA GLU A 677 -47.57 -12.57 11.83
C GLU A 677 -46.67 -11.61 12.61
N ALA A 678 -46.68 -11.65 13.95
CA ALA A 678 -45.79 -10.85 14.80
C ALA A 678 -44.30 -11.16 14.55
N LEU A 679 -43.98 -12.43 14.26
CA LEU A 679 -42.64 -12.89 13.90
C LEU A 679 -42.12 -12.30 12.58
N LYS A 680 -42.98 -11.73 11.71
CA LYS A 680 -42.51 -10.96 10.52
C LYS A 680 -41.71 -9.73 10.92
N THR A 681 -42.05 -9.11 12.04
CA THR A 681 -41.38 -7.91 12.56
C THR A 681 -40.45 -8.23 13.74
N TYR A 682 -40.55 -9.43 14.31
CA TYR A 682 -39.78 -9.85 15.49
C TYR A 682 -38.90 -11.07 15.19
N THR A 683 -38.04 -10.94 14.18
CA THR A 683 -37.27 -12.03 13.56
C THR A 683 -36.20 -12.63 14.48
N GLY A 684 -35.75 -11.88 15.50
CA GLY A 684 -34.80 -12.37 16.52
C GLY A 684 -35.30 -13.61 17.28
N MET A 685 -36.62 -13.73 17.46
CA MET A 685 -37.21 -14.87 18.16
C MET A 685 -37.31 -16.13 17.30
N ILE A 686 -37.43 -15.99 15.97
CA ILE A 686 -37.33 -17.14 15.04
C ILE A 686 -35.98 -17.83 15.22
N ARG A 687 -34.91 -17.04 15.39
CA ARG A 687 -33.56 -17.56 15.62
C ARG A 687 -33.39 -18.17 17.02
N GLU A 688 -33.85 -17.47 18.06
CA GLU A 688 -33.74 -17.95 19.46
C GLU A 688 -34.44 -19.29 19.64
N VAL A 689 -35.69 -19.39 19.20
CA VAL A 689 -36.50 -20.60 19.33
C VAL A 689 -36.02 -21.66 18.35
N GLY A 690 -35.79 -21.28 17.09
CA GLY A 690 -35.37 -22.20 16.05
C GLY A 690 -34.06 -22.95 16.33
N ASN A 691 -33.11 -22.33 17.06
CA ASN A 691 -31.86 -22.99 17.46
C ASN A 691 -32.06 -24.07 18.54
N THR A 692 -33.17 -24.05 19.26
CA THR A 692 -33.53 -25.05 20.27
C THR A 692 -34.37 -26.20 19.71
N MET A 693 -34.90 -26.05 18.49
CA MET A 693 -35.74 -27.07 17.86
C MET A 693 -34.90 -28.20 17.25
N PRO A 694 -35.42 -29.45 17.20
CA PRO A 694 -34.74 -30.58 16.58
C PRO A 694 -34.33 -30.31 15.13
N ALA A 695 -33.23 -30.94 14.68
CA ALA A 695 -32.81 -30.86 13.29
C ALA A 695 -33.90 -31.40 12.35
N GLY A 696 -34.22 -30.65 11.29
CA GLY A 696 -35.28 -31.00 10.33
C GLY A 696 -36.68 -30.47 10.67
N SER A 697 -36.91 -29.87 11.85
CA SER A 697 -38.21 -29.28 12.20
C SER A 697 -38.52 -27.96 11.49
N MET A 698 -37.54 -27.39 10.79
CA MET A 698 -37.67 -26.14 10.05
C MET A 698 -36.96 -26.27 8.71
N GLU A 699 -37.45 -25.54 7.73
CA GLU A 699 -36.73 -25.25 6.50
C GLU A 699 -35.49 -24.42 6.84
N ARG A 700 -34.33 -25.04 6.83
CA ARG A 700 -33.08 -24.33 7.01
C ARG A 700 -32.49 -24.06 5.64
N THR A 701 -32.26 -22.81 5.27
CA THR A 701 -31.59 -22.51 4.00
C THR A 701 -30.08 -22.64 4.16
N PRO A 702 -29.41 -23.47 3.35
CA PRO A 702 -27.96 -23.53 3.31
C PRO A 702 -27.46 -22.41 2.39
N VAL A 703 -27.65 -21.15 2.80
CA VAL A 703 -27.36 -20.04 1.88
C VAL A 703 -25.86 -19.93 1.56
N THR A 704 -24.99 -20.44 2.44
CA THR A 704 -23.51 -20.45 2.23
C THR A 704 -22.97 -21.79 1.73
N SER A 705 -23.50 -22.93 2.19
CA SER A 705 -22.91 -24.25 1.91
C SER A 705 -23.06 -24.67 0.45
N TYR A 706 -24.13 -24.30 -0.25
CA TYR A 706 -24.37 -24.79 -1.60
C TYR A 706 -23.47 -24.11 -2.65
N LEU A 707 -23.19 -22.81 -2.47
CA LEU A 707 -22.23 -22.05 -3.28
C LEU A 707 -20.79 -22.51 -3.04
N LEU A 708 -20.44 -22.76 -1.77
CA LEU A 708 -19.15 -23.30 -1.37
C LEU A 708 -18.97 -24.75 -1.84
N ASP A 709 -19.99 -25.59 -1.74
CA ASP A 709 -19.95 -26.96 -2.26
C ASP A 709 -19.84 -26.97 -3.80
N ASN A 710 -20.41 -25.99 -4.51
CA ASN A 710 -20.25 -25.83 -5.97
C ASN A 710 -18.86 -25.28 -6.39
N LEU A 711 -18.21 -24.46 -5.56
CA LEU A 711 -16.81 -24.05 -5.72
C LEU A 711 -15.84 -25.19 -5.39
N MET A 712 -16.17 -25.99 -4.39
CA MET A 712 -15.37 -27.14 -3.92
C MET A 712 -15.54 -28.38 -4.81
N ARG A 713 -16.58 -28.43 -5.67
CA ARG A 713 -16.76 -29.42 -6.74
C ARG A 713 -15.97 -29.09 -8.01
N VAL A 714 -15.40 -27.89 -8.12
CA VAL A 714 -14.46 -27.56 -9.20
C VAL A 714 -13.19 -28.35 -8.93
N SER A 715 -12.76 -29.18 -9.89
CA SER A 715 -11.46 -29.86 -9.74
C SER A 715 -10.37 -28.82 -9.54
N GLU A 716 -9.36 -29.10 -8.70
CA GLU A 716 -8.26 -28.16 -8.42
C GLU A 716 -7.63 -27.57 -9.70
N SER A 717 -7.67 -28.32 -10.81
CA SER A 717 -7.18 -27.90 -12.13
C SER A 717 -7.98 -26.78 -12.81
N ASN A 718 -9.26 -26.58 -12.47
CA ASN A 718 -10.18 -25.71 -13.21
C ASN A 718 -10.60 -24.45 -12.40
N LEU A 719 -10.25 -24.40 -11.11
CA LEU A 719 -10.69 -23.35 -10.19
C LEU A 719 -10.27 -21.95 -10.64
N GLY A 720 -9.04 -21.79 -11.13
CA GLY A 720 -8.56 -20.51 -11.65
C GLY A 720 -9.34 -20.01 -12.87
N ALA A 721 -9.68 -20.92 -13.80
CA ALA A 721 -10.43 -20.57 -15.00
C ALA A 721 -11.88 -20.19 -14.68
N GLU A 722 -12.54 -20.95 -13.80
CA GLU A 722 -13.92 -20.66 -13.38
C GLU A 722 -14.01 -19.35 -12.58
N LEU A 723 -13.07 -19.08 -11.66
CA LEU A 723 -13.02 -17.82 -10.92
C LEU A 723 -12.75 -16.61 -11.84
N ASN A 724 -11.84 -16.75 -12.80
CA ASN A 724 -11.55 -15.70 -13.77
C ASN A 724 -12.77 -15.40 -14.67
N MET A 725 -13.51 -16.43 -15.06
CA MET A 725 -14.74 -16.28 -15.84
C MET A 725 -15.84 -15.58 -15.03
N MET A 726 -16.10 -16.01 -13.79
CA MET A 726 -17.07 -15.36 -12.90
C MET A 726 -16.71 -13.88 -12.66
N ASN A 727 -15.42 -13.59 -12.45
CA ASN A 727 -14.94 -12.22 -12.32
C ASN A 727 -15.18 -11.39 -13.59
N SER A 728 -14.88 -11.95 -14.77
CA SER A 728 -15.14 -11.30 -16.06
C SER A 728 -16.63 -10.97 -16.27
N LEU A 729 -17.52 -11.91 -15.96
CA LEU A 729 -18.97 -11.69 -16.00
C LEU A 729 -19.40 -10.56 -15.05
N MET A 730 -18.95 -10.59 -13.80
CA MET A 730 -19.28 -9.56 -12.80
C MET A 730 -18.75 -8.17 -13.20
N GLN A 731 -17.54 -8.08 -13.77
CA GLN A 731 -16.98 -6.82 -14.26
C GLN A 731 -17.80 -6.22 -15.43
N LYS A 732 -18.48 -7.07 -16.20
CA LYS A 732 -19.39 -6.67 -17.27
C LYS A 732 -20.83 -6.43 -16.79
N GLY A 733 -21.05 -6.32 -15.48
CA GLY A 733 -22.35 -5.97 -14.91
C GLY A 733 -23.33 -7.14 -14.79
N ALA A 734 -22.88 -8.38 -15.01
CA ALA A 734 -23.70 -9.55 -14.73
C ALA A 734 -24.03 -9.61 -13.24
N ASP A 735 -25.33 -9.75 -12.95
CA ASP A 735 -25.83 -9.98 -11.61
C ASP A 735 -25.27 -11.30 -11.05
N PRO A 736 -24.55 -11.28 -9.92
CA PRO A 736 -24.00 -12.48 -9.30
C PRO A 736 -25.05 -13.55 -8.99
N PHE A 737 -26.31 -13.17 -8.73
CA PHE A 737 -27.40 -14.11 -8.48
C PHE A 737 -27.81 -14.88 -9.74
N SER A 738 -27.78 -14.24 -10.92
CA SER A 738 -28.04 -14.89 -12.20
C SER A 738 -26.92 -15.84 -12.59
N ILE A 739 -25.65 -15.45 -12.38
CA ILE A 739 -24.50 -16.36 -12.54
C ILE A 739 -24.64 -17.55 -11.59
N TYR A 740 -24.97 -17.27 -10.32
CA TYR A 740 -25.23 -18.29 -9.31
C TYR A 740 -26.32 -19.27 -9.77
N MET A 741 -27.51 -18.79 -10.13
CA MET A 741 -28.64 -19.64 -10.54
C MET A 741 -28.33 -20.50 -11.77
N ILE A 742 -27.53 -19.98 -12.71
CA ILE A 742 -27.09 -20.74 -13.89
C ILE A 742 -26.12 -21.87 -13.48
N MET A 743 -25.21 -21.60 -12.54
CA MET A 743 -24.28 -22.60 -12.01
C MET A 743 -24.92 -23.56 -10.99
N ASP A 744 -25.96 -23.11 -10.29
CA ASP A 744 -26.69 -23.79 -9.22
C ASP A 744 -27.72 -24.79 -9.75
N SER A 745 -28.26 -24.54 -10.96
CA SER A 745 -29.31 -25.39 -11.52
C SER A 745 -28.84 -26.86 -11.47
N GLY A 746 -29.44 -27.65 -10.56
CA GLY A 746 -29.11 -29.05 -10.30
C GLY A 746 -29.44 -29.99 -11.46
N TYR A 747 -29.51 -29.46 -12.68
CA TYR A 747 -30.06 -30.05 -13.89
C TYR A 747 -29.04 -30.18 -15.01
N PHE A 748 -27.77 -30.47 -14.67
CA PHE A 748 -26.77 -30.97 -15.60
C PHE A 748 -27.02 -32.44 -16.03
N LYS A 749 -28.27 -32.93 -15.98
CA LYS A 749 -28.62 -34.21 -16.61
C LYS A 749 -28.74 -33.99 -18.13
N GLY A 750 -27.59 -33.93 -18.80
CA GLY A 750 -27.51 -33.88 -20.26
C GLY A 750 -26.46 -32.93 -20.83
N GLN A 751 -26.00 -31.92 -20.08
CA GLN A 751 -24.89 -31.04 -20.47
C GLN A 751 -23.79 -31.06 -19.41
N SER A 752 -22.52 -31.08 -19.81
CA SER A 752 -21.40 -30.97 -18.87
C SER A 752 -21.30 -29.53 -18.36
N ARG A 753 -20.90 -29.37 -17.08
CA ARG A 753 -20.57 -28.07 -16.48
C ARG A 753 -19.62 -27.26 -17.38
N SER A 754 -18.65 -27.92 -18.01
CA SER A 754 -17.71 -27.30 -18.96
C SER A 754 -18.39 -26.67 -20.18
N SER A 755 -19.49 -27.24 -20.69
CA SER A 755 -20.24 -26.69 -21.81
C SER A 755 -20.90 -25.37 -21.40
N VAL A 756 -21.60 -25.35 -20.27
CA VAL A 756 -22.27 -24.14 -19.77
C VAL A 756 -21.26 -23.04 -19.44
N LEU A 757 -20.10 -23.40 -18.88
CA LEU A 757 -19.02 -22.43 -18.66
C LEU A 757 -18.48 -21.87 -19.98
N SER A 758 -18.30 -22.70 -21.00
CA SER A 758 -17.89 -22.25 -22.33
C SER A 758 -18.90 -21.29 -22.95
N ASP A 759 -20.20 -21.58 -22.80
CA ASP A 759 -21.28 -20.74 -23.31
C ASP A 759 -21.32 -19.38 -22.60
N LEU A 760 -21.18 -19.38 -21.27
CA LEU A 760 -21.10 -18.16 -20.46
C LEU A 760 -19.85 -17.35 -20.78
N GLN A 761 -18.71 -18.01 -21.00
CA GLN A 761 -17.46 -17.34 -21.34
C GLN A 761 -17.53 -16.72 -22.75
N ASN A 762 -18.14 -17.41 -23.71
CA ASN A 762 -18.40 -16.88 -25.04
C ASN A 762 -19.36 -15.67 -24.98
N ALA A 763 -20.44 -15.77 -24.21
CA ALA A 763 -21.35 -14.64 -23.98
C ALA A 763 -20.62 -13.46 -23.35
N ALA A 764 -19.79 -13.72 -22.33
CA ALA A 764 -19.00 -12.71 -21.67
C ALA A 764 -18.01 -12.05 -22.61
N SER A 765 -17.37 -12.77 -23.54
CA SER A 765 -16.42 -12.18 -24.49
C SER A 765 -17.09 -11.39 -25.61
N THR A 766 -18.28 -11.81 -26.02
CA THR A 766 -18.91 -11.37 -27.27
C THR A 766 -19.99 -10.30 -27.06
N LEU A 767 -20.76 -10.37 -25.97
CA LEU A 767 -21.85 -9.43 -25.72
C LEU A 767 -21.36 -8.16 -25.01
N PRO A 768 -21.92 -6.98 -25.36
CA PRO A 768 -21.73 -5.78 -24.57
C PRO A 768 -22.52 -5.86 -23.24
N PRO A 769 -22.13 -5.12 -22.20
CA PRO A 769 -22.71 -5.21 -20.84
C PRO A 769 -24.24 -5.14 -20.80
N GLU A 770 -24.84 -4.26 -21.60
CA GLU A 770 -26.29 -4.06 -21.67
C GLU A 770 -27.06 -5.25 -22.25
N GLN A 771 -26.42 -6.08 -23.06
CA GLN A 771 -27.03 -7.29 -23.62
C GLN A 771 -26.73 -8.52 -22.77
N LEU A 772 -25.59 -8.54 -22.07
CA LEU A 772 -25.18 -9.65 -21.23
C LEU A 772 -26.18 -9.94 -20.11
N GLY A 773 -26.72 -8.91 -19.46
CA GLY A 773 -27.75 -9.08 -18.43
C GLY A 773 -29.03 -9.74 -18.96
N LYS A 774 -29.48 -9.32 -20.16
CA LYS A 774 -30.65 -9.90 -20.83
C LYS A 774 -30.39 -11.34 -21.25
N PHE A 775 -29.20 -11.63 -21.79
CA PHE A 775 -28.78 -12.99 -22.14
C PHE A 775 -28.80 -13.90 -20.92
N LEU A 776 -28.18 -13.50 -19.81
CA LEU A 776 -28.12 -14.33 -18.59
C LEU A 776 -29.52 -14.61 -18.03
N TYR A 777 -30.44 -13.64 -18.13
CA TYR A 777 -31.83 -13.82 -17.73
C TYR A 777 -32.55 -14.86 -18.60
N GLU A 778 -32.51 -14.71 -19.94
CA GLU A 778 -33.18 -15.63 -20.86
C GLU A 778 -32.52 -17.02 -20.86
N TYR A 779 -31.19 -17.08 -20.71
CA TYR A 779 -30.45 -18.33 -20.63
C TYR A 779 -30.79 -19.09 -19.35
N LYS A 780 -30.83 -18.38 -18.20
CA LYS A 780 -31.34 -18.92 -16.93
C LYS A 780 -32.76 -19.44 -17.09
N LYS A 781 -33.64 -18.66 -17.72
CA LYS A 781 -35.04 -19.04 -17.96
C LYS A 781 -35.12 -20.35 -18.75
N ALA A 782 -34.36 -20.46 -19.83
CA ALA A 782 -34.32 -21.64 -20.69
C ALA A 782 -33.84 -22.93 -19.97
N ILE A 783 -32.91 -22.82 -19.02
CA ILE A 783 -32.35 -23.97 -18.31
C ILE A 783 -33.05 -24.29 -16.98
N ALA A 784 -33.69 -23.30 -16.33
CA ALA A 784 -34.24 -23.44 -15.00
C ALA A 784 -35.77 -23.58 -14.95
N GLU A 785 -36.52 -23.12 -15.96
CA GLU A 785 -37.97 -23.28 -15.99
C GLU A 785 -38.35 -24.76 -16.27
N THR A 786 -39.19 -25.31 -15.39
CA THR A 786 -39.75 -26.65 -15.53
C THR A 786 -41.14 -26.64 -16.18
N SER A 787 -41.72 -25.47 -16.38
CA SER A 787 -43.00 -25.30 -17.06
C SER A 787 -43.10 -23.90 -17.69
N GLU A 788 -43.88 -23.78 -18.76
CA GLU A 788 -44.18 -22.53 -19.45
C GLU A 788 -45.68 -22.38 -19.65
N TYR A 789 -46.17 -21.14 -19.56
CA TYR A 789 -47.57 -20.84 -19.79
C TYR A 789 -47.85 -20.63 -21.28
N ASP A 790 -48.51 -21.62 -21.89
CA ASP A 790 -49.01 -21.54 -23.26
C ASP A 790 -50.27 -20.66 -23.30
N ARG A 791 -50.07 -19.41 -23.72
CA ARG A 791 -51.15 -18.42 -23.83
C ARG A 791 -52.18 -18.76 -24.90
N ALA A 792 -51.81 -19.48 -25.96
CA ALA A 792 -52.73 -19.84 -27.02
C ALA A 792 -53.77 -20.87 -26.54
N ASN A 793 -53.35 -21.74 -25.62
CA ASN A 793 -54.21 -22.79 -25.04
C ASN A 793 -54.56 -22.55 -23.56
N ASN A 794 -54.17 -21.40 -23.00
CA ASN A 794 -54.46 -20.96 -21.63
C ASN A 794 -54.07 -22.00 -20.55
N ARG A 795 -52.93 -22.67 -20.70
CA ARG A 795 -52.47 -23.76 -19.81
C ARG A 795 -50.96 -23.73 -19.56
N TRP A 796 -50.53 -24.30 -18.43
CA TRP A 796 -49.11 -24.59 -18.17
C TRP A 796 -48.71 -25.89 -18.88
N ILE A 797 -47.55 -25.88 -19.53
CA ILE A 797 -46.93 -27.04 -20.18
C ILE A 797 -45.63 -27.32 -19.45
N ASP A 798 -45.43 -28.56 -19.02
CA ASP A 798 -44.16 -28.98 -18.42
C ASP A 798 -43.06 -29.03 -19.49
N ILE A 799 -41.91 -28.45 -19.17
CA ILE A 799 -40.70 -28.48 -19.99
C ILE A 799 -39.89 -29.69 -19.55
N THR A 800 -39.77 -30.67 -20.45
CA THR A 800 -39.03 -31.89 -20.18
C THR A 800 -37.53 -31.62 -20.10
N ASP A 801 -36.79 -32.46 -19.38
CA ASP A 801 -35.33 -32.35 -19.27
C ASP A 801 -34.63 -32.42 -20.65
N ALA A 802 -35.24 -33.09 -21.64
CA ALA A 802 -34.71 -33.20 -23.00
C ALA A 802 -34.88 -31.93 -23.84
N GLU A 803 -35.83 -31.05 -23.50
CA GLU A 803 -36.13 -29.83 -24.25
C GLU A 803 -35.29 -28.63 -23.80
N ARG A 804 -34.79 -28.64 -22.56
CA ARG A 804 -34.01 -27.52 -22.00
C ARG A 804 -32.70 -27.23 -22.77
N PRO A 805 -31.90 -28.23 -23.19
CA PRO A 805 -30.71 -27.97 -24.02
C PRO A 805 -31.02 -27.28 -25.34
N ALA A 806 -32.11 -27.66 -26.01
CA ALA A 806 -32.54 -27.04 -27.27
C ALA A 806 -33.00 -25.59 -27.05
N ARG A 807 -33.67 -25.30 -25.93
CA ARG A 807 -34.05 -23.94 -25.53
C ARG A 807 -32.83 -23.08 -25.21
N ALA A 808 -31.85 -23.61 -24.48
CA ALA A 808 -30.60 -22.91 -24.19
C ALA A 808 -29.84 -22.57 -25.49
N GLN A 809 -29.77 -23.52 -26.44
CA GLN A 809 -29.22 -23.27 -27.77
C GLN A 809 -30.01 -22.21 -28.54
N SER A 810 -31.34 -22.20 -28.46
CA SER A 810 -32.15 -21.15 -29.10
C SER A 810 -31.83 -19.77 -28.53
N VAL A 811 -31.63 -19.64 -27.21
CA VAL A 811 -31.21 -18.37 -26.59
C VAL A 811 -29.80 -18.00 -27.08
N MET A 812 -28.86 -18.94 -27.12
CA MET A 812 -27.52 -18.68 -27.69
C MET A 812 -27.60 -18.20 -29.14
N SER A 813 -28.53 -18.73 -29.94
CA SER A 813 -28.72 -18.32 -31.33
C SER A 813 -29.31 -16.92 -31.45
N GLU A 814 -30.30 -16.58 -30.61
CA GLU A 814 -30.92 -15.25 -30.59
C GLU A 814 -29.91 -14.14 -30.28
N PHE A 815 -28.93 -14.43 -29.42
CA PHE A 815 -27.86 -13.49 -29.07
C PHE A 815 -26.63 -13.58 -29.98
N GLY A 816 -26.69 -14.35 -31.08
CA GLY A 816 -25.59 -14.48 -32.04
C GLY A 816 -24.35 -15.19 -31.49
N LEU A 817 -24.52 -15.99 -30.43
CA LEU A 817 -23.44 -16.71 -29.74
C LEU A 817 -23.19 -18.12 -30.30
N LEU A 818 -24.10 -18.63 -31.13
CA LEU A 818 -23.88 -19.85 -31.90
C LEU A 818 -23.05 -19.54 -33.15
N HIS A 819 -21.75 -19.81 -33.08
CA HIS A 819 -20.93 -20.07 -34.26
C HIS A 819 -20.78 -21.58 -34.45
N GLN A 820 -20.79 -22.00 -35.72
CA GLN A 820 -20.90 -23.38 -36.23
C GLN A 820 -20.07 -24.43 -35.51
#